data_AF-A0A963ZYI8-F1
#
_entry.id   AF-A0A963ZYI8-F1
#
_cell.length_a   1.000
_cell.length_b   1.000
_cell.length_c   1.000
_cell.angle_alpha   90.00
_cell.angle_beta   90.00
_cell.angle_gamma   90.00
#
_symmetry.space_group_name_H-M   'P 1'
#
loop_
_entity.id
_entity.type
_entity.pdbx_description
1 polymer ?
#
loop_
_entity_poly.entity_id
_entity_poly.type
_entity_poly.pdbx_seq_one_letter_code
_entity_poly.pdbx_strand_id
1 'polypeptide(L)'
;MRKSSLITLLALFVFSFVSAQVPGIIFQENFNSNPPGWAQVPSPNAPGQVWQWTADGTGKTGPHWGNRSPINSNSGPGAFIFNSDAYYSPVSNNYQDAAIEMPVLDCSGAADVYLTFQQYYHNLSSITSVDISSDNGASWTGIPINNTVAPLQETLNGERVILNITSYAAGFPQVKIRFRFQGNLFFWIIDDILITDGLPNTDIGIAGIAQPLDPCLLTDHESPKLVLTNYGQTAITQFQYRYTLNGTPSSVFNGFYSPPLQPGETRVYDPFPHVNLNIDLGDNTGYVLQFQVNATGDSVLLNNTYLVELPPCPIGTDTLGGPYIGNQLIVKFIAGTTDSEKDVIRNKYNAVLTDKCLCDPGLELWDVDLTGNGITIEGVKDQASSESKIEDTGFNYIVKLDRPKDEGETPGEQAGQGTDGEVIRVAIIDSGVDFPHYDLSTSIWTNDQEEADPLSPDDDGNCFDYDDKGQNFVNSGTIPQDDNGHGSHIAGIIVKDLTLIPCARVEFISLKVMNQSGAGNLFHTLCAIYYASDKQTDIINYSAGYVGQESSMFRAAIDYAKMKNVIIVASAGNEGMDNDMFPHYPSQFSGTGSNVVSVAAFDDLAGGLANFSNKGQVVDIAAPGVSILSTIPGQSDNHGFGIKSGTSMAAAAVSRQLVLFKAANPTATYNEAIQFLLNNDGQKISEIGGGLLQDFTNCIVGVKEPASKQETPIVAFPNPFSGDFRVECQWPENETVRLTVFNAVGQRILQQDLSPAIGMQTIGIDGQQWPAGTYFVFMESAHFRAREVAIKQR
;
A
#
# COMPACT_ATOMS: atom_id res chain seq x y z
N MET A 1 59.84 29.53 4.10
CA MET A 1 59.74 30.66 3.15
C MET A 1 58.77 30.22 2.06
N ARG A 2 57.65 30.87 1.69
CA ARG A 2 57.00 32.14 2.03
C ARG A 2 55.49 31.89 1.99
N LYS A 3 54.75 32.55 2.90
CA LYS A 3 53.31 32.79 2.82
C LYS A 3 53.02 33.71 1.62
N SER A 4 51.92 33.49 0.91
CA SER A 4 51.18 34.58 0.26
C SER A 4 49.69 34.27 0.29
N SER A 5 48.98 35.09 1.06
CA SER A 5 47.54 35.16 1.20
C SER A 5 46.86 35.46 -0.14
N LEU A 6 45.77 34.75 -0.45
CA LEU A 6 44.70 35.28 -1.30
C LEU A 6 43.44 35.32 -0.44
N ILE A 7 43.01 36.54 -0.15
CA ILE A 7 41.74 36.88 0.49
C ILE A 7 40.68 36.64 -0.58
N THR A 8 39.88 35.59 -0.44
CA THR A 8 38.66 35.43 -1.24
C THR A 8 37.59 36.33 -0.63
N LEU A 9 37.20 37.36 -1.39
CA LEU A 9 36.11 38.26 -1.08
C LEU A 9 34.83 37.44 -0.85
N LEU A 10 34.34 37.40 0.39
CA LEU A 10 33.02 36.88 0.71
C LEU A 10 32.00 37.89 0.17
N ALA A 11 31.47 37.66 -1.04
CA ALA A 11 30.30 38.36 -1.50
C ALA A 11 29.10 37.81 -0.71
N LEU A 12 28.80 38.43 0.43
CA LEU A 12 27.48 38.36 1.03
C LEU A 12 26.49 38.97 0.01
N PHE A 13 25.81 38.12 -0.76
CA PHE A 13 24.53 38.49 -1.33
C PHE A 13 23.52 38.57 -0.19
N VAL A 14 23.52 39.72 0.50
CA VAL A 14 22.31 40.17 1.19
C VAL A 14 21.31 40.46 0.08
N PHE A 15 20.33 39.58 -0.12
CA PHE A 15 19.15 39.92 -0.91
C PHE A 15 18.45 41.07 -0.18
N SER A 16 18.77 42.30 -0.58
CA SER A 16 17.87 43.42 -0.36
C SER A 16 16.63 43.13 -1.19
N PHE A 17 15.50 42.83 -0.56
CA PHE A 17 14.19 42.95 -1.17
C PHE A 17 13.99 44.42 -1.56
N VAL A 18 14.49 44.79 -2.73
CA VAL A 18 13.89 45.86 -3.50
C VAL A 18 12.58 45.25 -3.97
N SER A 19 11.44 45.79 -3.54
CA SER A 19 10.15 45.43 -4.12
C SER A 19 10.18 45.82 -5.59
N ALA A 20 10.63 44.92 -6.45
CA ALA A 20 10.34 44.99 -7.85
C ALA A 20 8.83 44.77 -7.94
N GLN A 21 8.10 45.84 -8.23
CA GLN A 21 6.68 45.77 -8.50
C GLN A 21 6.51 44.81 -9.69
N VAL A 22 6.01 43.61 -9.41
CA VAL A 22 5.72 42.58 -10.41
C VAL A 22 4.69 43.19 -11.37
N PRO A 23 4.96 43.32 -12.68
CA PRO A 23 3.97 43.84 -13.61
C PRO A 23 2.72 42.97 -13.56
N GLY A 24 1.57 43.57 -13.28
CA GLY A 24 0.27 42.88 -13.35
C GLY A 24 -0.26 42.28 -12.05
N ILE A 25 0.29 42.53 -10.85
CA ILE A 25 -0.41 42.20 -9.58
C ILE A 25 -1.23 43.41 -9.11
N ILE A 26 -2.53 43.23 -8.97
CA ILE A 26 -3.50 44.23 -8.46
C ILE A 26 -3.64 44.10 -6.94
N PHE A 27 -3.70 42.87 -6.42
CA PHE A 27 -3.86 42.60 -4.99
C PHE A 27 -3.26 41.23 -4.63
N GLN A 28 -2.71 41.08 -3.42
CA GLN A 28 -2.37 39.78 -2.86
C GLN A 28 -2.61 39.75 -1.35
N GLU A 29 -3.01 38.60 -0.83
CA GLU A 29 -3.12 38.29 0.59
C GLU A 29 -2.90 36.79 0.81
N ASN A 30 -2.06 36.42 1.79
CA ASN A 30 -1.69 35.03 2.08
C ASN A 30 -2.23 34.52 3.42
N PHE A 31 -2.99 35.36 4.14
CA PHE A 31 -3.61 35.06 5.44
C PHE A 31 -2.70 34.51 6.54
N ASN A 32 -1.39 34.59 6.38
CA ASN A 32 -0.41 34.18 7.39
C ASN A 32 -0.45 35.04 8.67
N SER A 33 -1.24 36.10 8.63
CA SER A 33 -1.65 36.92 9.77
C SER A 33 -3.07 37.41 9.53
N ASN A 34 -3.80 37.75 10.60
CA ASN A 34 -5.15 38.29 10.49
C ASN A 34 -5.14 39.56 9.62
N PRO A 35 -5.74 39.54 8.41
CA PRO A 35 -5.46 40.56 7.42
C PRO A 35 -6.24 41.85 7.72
N PRO A 36 -5.61 43.03 7.54
CA PRO A 36 -6.29 44.30 7.71
C PRO A 36 -7.30 44.55 6.59
N GLY A 37 -8.46 45.12 6.94
CA GLY A 37 -9.44 45.63 5.96
C GLY A 37 -10.44 44.61 5.41
N TRP A 38 -10.36 43.34 5.83
CA TRP A 38 -11.37 42.33 5.52
C TRP A 38 -12.58 42.45 6.44
N ALA A 39 -13.78 42.39 5.87
CA ALA A 39 -15.03 42.57 6.60
C ALA A 39 -15.87 41.29 6.60
N GLN A 40 -16.22 40.80 7.79
CA GLN A 40 -17.19 39.72 7.94
C GLN A 40 -18.60 40.29 7.74
N VAL A 41 -19.35 39.74 6.77
CA VAL A 41 -20.67 40.22 6.37
C VAL A 41 -21.71 39.14 6.67
N PRO A 42 -22.36 39.17 7.86
CA PRO A 42 -23.46 38.27 8.16
C PRO A 42 -24.69 38.61 7.31
N SER A 43 -25.44 37.59 6.88
CA SER A 43 -26.68 37.79 6.13
C SER A 43 -27.84 38.19 7.05
N PRO A 44 -28.74 39.09 6.63
CA PRO A 44 -30.01 39.31 7.31
C PRO A 44 -30.87 38.04 7.44
N ASN A 45 -30.67 37.08 6.53
CA ASN A 45 -31.39 35.80 6.52
C ASN A 45 -30.79 34.77 7.49
N ALA A 46 -29.56 34.99 7.95
CA ALA A 46 -28.87 34.13 8.92
C ALA A 46 -28.00 34.98 9.89
N PRO A 47 -28.62 35.78 10.78
CA PRO A 47 -27.89 36.74 11.59
C PRO A 47 -26.87 36.09 12.53
N GLY A 48 -25.67 36.69 12.62
CA GLY A 48 -24.62 36.27 13.56
C GLY A 48 -23.67 35.18 13.06
N GLN A 49 -23.87 34.67 11.85
CA GLN A 49 -22.94 33.75 11.19
C GLN A 49 -21.84 34.53 10.47
N VAL A 50 -20.59 34.15 10.68
CA VAL A 50 -19.42 34.85 10.13
C VAL A 50 -18.33 33.87 9.73
N TRP A 51 -17.50 34.28 8.78
CA TRP A 51 -16.22 33.65 8.48
C TRP A 51 -15.21 33.95 9.58
N GLN A 52 -14.31 33.03 9.87
CA GLN A 52 -13.32 33.14 10.93
C GLN A 52 -11.91 33.01 10.35
N TRP A 53 -11.02 33.92 10.75
CA TRP A 53 -9.60 33.73 10.51
C TRP A 53 -9.04 32.76 11.56
N THR A 54 -8.28 31.78 11.11
CA THR A 54 -7.56 30.85 11.97
C THR A 54 -6.06 31.11 11.84
N ALA A 55 -5.35 31.15 12.96
CA ALA A 55 -3.91 31.47 12.99
C ALA A 55 -3.03 30.28 12.60
N ASP A 56 -3.52 29.07 12.81
CA ASP A 56 -2.84 27.84 12.41
C ASP A 56 -3.29 27.35 11.01
N GLY A 57 -4.22 28.08 10.38
CA GLY A 57 -4.76 27.75 9.06
C GLY A 57 -5.58 26.48 9.04
N THR A 58 -6.01 25.99 10.21
CA THR A 58 -6.61 24.66 10.32
C THR A 58 -8.12 24.70 10.56
N GLY A 59 -8.87 23.90 9.80
CA GLY A 59 -10.23 23.48 10.11
C GLY A 59 -10.16 22.20 10.95
N LYS A 60 -10.61 22.24 12.21
CA LYS A 60 -10.44 21.14 13.17
C LYS A 60 -11.69 20.75 13.98
N THR A 61 -12.80 21.49 13.87
CA THR A 61 -13.85 21.41 14.91
C THR A 61 -15.27 21.39 14.37
N GLY A 62 -16.06 20.46 14.90
CA GLY A 62 -17.51 20.39 14.70
C GLY A 62 -18.07 18.97 14.91
N PRO A 63 -19.30 18.80 15.42
CA PRO A 63 -19.91 17.47 15.59
C PRO A 63 -20.14 16.72 14.26
N HIS A 64 -20.06 17.40 13.11
CA HIS A 64 -20.18 16.78 11.78
C HIS A 64 -18.84 16.74 11.03
N TRP A 65 -17.75 17.22 11.65
CA TRP A 65 -16.36 16.99 11.21
C TRP A 65 -15.97 15.50 11.28
N GLY A 66 -16.56 14.75 12.22
CA GLY A 66 -16.28 13.32 12.42
C GLY A 66 -14.84 13.06 12.86
N ASN A 67 -14.25 11.95 12.38
CA ASN A 67 -12.87 11.54 12.64
C ASN A 67 -11.89 12.02 11.55
N ARG A 68 -12.24 13.08 10.81
CA ARG A 68 -11.41 13.56 9.70
C ARG A 68 -10.17 14.25 10.23
N SER A 69 -9.06 14.04 9.52
CA SER A 69 -7.82 14.78 9.76
C SER A 69 -8.05 16.29 9.66
N PRO A 70 -7.35 17.10 10.46
CA PRO A 70 -7.32 18.54 10.29
C PRO A 70 -7.00 18.94 8.85
N ILE A 71 -7.68 19.97 8.34
CA ILE A 71 -7.44 20.49 7.01
C ILE A 71 -6.77 21.84 7.15
N ASN A 72 -5.61 22.00 6.51
CA ASN A 72 -4.69 23.10 6.78
C ASN A 72 -4.40 23.89 5.49
N SER A 73 -4.03 25.17 5.64
CA SER A 73 -3.36 25.93 4.58
C SER A 73 -2.10 25.19 4.09
N ASN A 74 -1.91 25.16 2.76
CA ASN A 74 -0.77 24.49 2.13
C ASN A 74 0.47 25.40 2.01
N SER A 75 0.32 26.72 2.17
CA SER A 75 1.36 27.72 1.88
C SER A 75 1.90 28.44 3.13
N GLY A 76 1.24 28.32 4.29
CA GLY A 76 1.74 28.87 5.55
C GLY A 76 0.74 28.81 6.72
N PRO A 77 1.07 29.42 7.87
CA PRO A 77 0.19 29.41 9.04
C PRO A 77 -0.94 30.43 8.89
N GLY A 78 -2.13 30.01 8.48
CA GLY A 78 -3.34 30.83 8.59
C GLY A 78 -4.27 30.68 7.40
N ALA A 79 -5.58 30.84 7.62
CA ALA A 79 -6.59 30.77 6.57
C ALA A 79 -7.91 31.37 7.04
N PHE A 80 -8.79 31.72 6.10
CA PHE A 80 -10.20 32.02 6.42
C PHE A 80 -11.08 30.79 6.24
N ILE A 81 -11.93 30.56 7.23
CA ILE A 81 -12.78 29.38 7.30
C ILE A 81 -14.22 29.81 7.57
N PHE A 82 -15.15 29.32 6.76
CA PHE A 82 -16.54 29.22 7.13
C PHE A 82 -16.80 27.85 7.74
N ASN A 83 -16.84 27.81 9.08
CA ASN A 83 -17.20 26.63 9.85
C ASN A 83 -18.70 26.65 10.09
N SER A 84 -19.45 25.88 9.30
CA SER A 84 -20.90 25.82 9.42
C SER A 84 -21.35 25.03 10.67
N ASP A 85 -20.55 24.07 11.13
CA ASP A 85 -20.85 23.21 12.28
C ASP A 85 -20.99 24.03 13.57
N ALA A 86 -20.24 25.12 13.68
CA ALA A 86 -20.36 26.08 14.79
C ALA A 86 -21.76 26.70 14.91
N TYR A 87 -22.58 26.61 13.86
CA TYR A 87 -23.91 27.21 13.76
C TYR A 87 -25.04 26.17 13.62
N TYR A 88 -24.72 24.87 13.70
CA TYR A 88 -25.71 23.80 13.61
C TYR A 88 -26.69 23.82 14.80
N SER A 89 -27.98 23.65 14.52
CA SER A 89 -28.99 23.46 15.57
C SER A 89 -30.06 22.47 15.13
N PRO A 90 -30.30 21.38 15.87
CA PRO A 90 -31.28 20.35 15.51
C PRO A 90 -32.74 20.84 15.56
N VAL A 91 -32.98 22.12 15.89
CA VAL A 91 -34.30 22.73 16.09
C VAL A 91 -34.59 23.91 15.14
N SER A 92 -33.62 24.35 14.31
CA SER A 92 -33.79 25.43 13.33
C SER A 92 -33.57 24.94 11.89
N ASN A 93 -33.90 25.75 10.89
CA ASN A 93 -33.84 25.39 9.46
C ASN A 93 -32.41 25.13 8.93
N ASN A 94 -31.38 25.05 9.78
CA ASN A 94 -29.94 24.85 9.49
C ASN A 94 -29.34 25.69 8.34
N TYR A 95 -30.10 26.67 7.86
CA TYR A 95 -29.73 27.51 6.75
C TYR A 95 -28.67 28.52 7.20
N GLN A 96 -27.55 28.50 6.50
CA GLN A 96 -26.43 29.39 6.72
C GLN A 96 -26.22 30.31 5.52
N ASP A 97 -25.83 31.55 5.81
CA ASP A 97 -25.58 32.58 4.80
C ASP A 97 -24.63 33.63 5.38
N ALA A 98 -23.38 33.60 4.96
CA ALA A 98 -22.37 34.56 5.38
C ALA A 98 -21.33 34.79 4.29
N ALA A 99 -20.78 35.99 4.26
CA ALA A 99 -19.70 36.34 3.36
C ALA A 99 -18.51 36.96 4.08
N ILE A 100 -17.34 36.83 3.46
CA ILE A 100 -16.12 37.54 3.84
C ILE A 100 -15.70 38.43 2.67
N GLU A 101 -15.58 39.72 2.95
CA GLU A 101 -15.43 40.77 1.96
C GLU A 101 -14.03 41.37 1.99
N MET A 102 -13.44 41.52 0.80
CA MET A 102 -12.13 42.11 0.56
C MET A 102 -12.16 43.64 0.73
N PRO A 103 -10.99 44.26 0.99
CA PRO A 103 -10.83 45.71 0.82
C PRO A 103 -11.21 46.19 -0.59
N VAL A 104 -11.49 47.49 -0.73
CA VAL A 104 -11.78 48.11 -2.04
C VAL A 104 -10.53 48.08 -2.92
N LEU A 105 -10.69 47.67 -4.17
CA LEU A 105 -9.66 47.53 -5.17
C LEU A 105 -9.83 48.56 -6.30
N ASP A 106 -8.70 49.07 -6.80
CA ASP A 106 -8.66 49.91 -7.99
C ASP A 106 -8.19 49.09 -9.21
N CYS A 107 -9.13 48.72 -10.07
CA CYS A 107 -8.89 47.99 -11.32
C CYS A 107 -9.01 48.91 -12.54
N SER A 108 -8.99 50.23 -12.37
CA SER A 108 -9.24 51.19 -13.46
C SER A 108 -8.18 51.16 -14.57
N GLY A 109 -6.96 50.73 -14.23
CA GLY A 109 -5.86 50.57 -15.18
C GLY A 109 -5.71 49.17 -15.79
N ALA A 110 -6.50 48.20 -15.35
CA ALA A 110 -6.36 46.80 -15.77
C ALA A 110 -7.19 46.47 -17.02
N ALA A 111 -6.63 45.67 -17.92
CA ALA A 111 -7.29 45.21 -19.14
C ALA A 111 -7.94 43.83 -18.96
N ASP A 112 -7.29 42.92 -18.23
CA ASP A 112 -7.71 41.54 -18.05
C ASP A 112 -7.60 41.14 -16.57
N VAL A 113 -8.68 41.14 -15.81
CA VAL A 113 -8.61 40.89 -14.36
C VAL A 113 -8.88 39.43 -14.02
N TYR A 114 -7.92 38.77 -13.35
CA TYR A 114 -8.06 37.40 -12.84
C TYR A 114 -8.02 37.38 -11.32
N LEU A 115 -8.91 36.59 -10.69
CA LEU A 115 -8.87 36.26 -9.27
C LEU A 115 -8.41 34.81 -9.12
N THR A 116 -7.40 34.60 -8.29
CA THR A 116 -6.87 33.29 -7.93
C THR A 116 -6.93 33.13 -6.42
N PHE A 117 -7.28 31.93 -5.95
CA PHE A 117 -7.24 31.56 -4.53
C PHE A 117 -7.11 30.04 -4.38
N GLN A 118 -6.59 29.59 -3.25
CA GLN A 118 -6.66 28.20 -2.81
C GLN A 118 -7.92 27.96 -2.00
N GLN A 119 -8.46 26.74 -2.07
CA GLN A 119 -9.61 26.35 -1.27
C GLN A 119 -9.54 24.90 -0.76
N TYR A 120 -10.34 24.65 0.26
CA TYR A 120 -10.92 23.33 0.52
C TYR A 120 -12.42 23.50 0.77
N TYR A 121 -13.25 22.71 0.10
CA TYR A 121 -14.69 22.76 0.22
C TYR A 121 -15.28 21.37 0.38
N HIS A 122 -16.14 21.20 1.37
CA HIS A 122 -16.92 19.98 1.57
C HIS A 122 -18.41 20.32 1.46
N ASN A 123 -19.16 19.54 0.67
CA ASN A 123 -20.55 19.86 0.33
C ASN A 123 -21.55 18.87 0.93
N LEU A 124 -22.59 19.34 1.63
CA LEU A 124 -23.80 18.54 1.91
C LEU A 124 -24.93 19.01 0.99
N SER A 125 -25.23 20.30 1.10
CA SER A 125 -26.29 20.98 0.38
C SER A 125 -26.05 22.49 0.49
N SER A 126 -24.82 22.91 0.18
CA SER A 126 -24.40 24.31 0.13
C SER A 126 -24.10 24.76 -1.30
N ILE A 127 -24.21 26.07 -1.49
CA ILE A 127 -23.85 26.80 -2.69
C ILE A 127 -22.81 27.83 -2.26
N THR A 128 -21.71 27.89 -3.00
CA THR A 128 -20.67 28.89 -2.80
C THR A 128 -20.57 29.80 -4.01
N SER A 129 -20.21 31.06 -3.77
CA SER A 129 -19.98 32.02 -4.85
C SER A 129 -18.88 33.01 -4.51
N VAL A 130 -18.26 33.52 -5.56
CA VAL A 130 -17.48 34.77 -5.52
C VAL A 130 -18.39 35.87 -6.05
N ASP A 131 -18.81 36.78 -5.18
CA ASP A 131 -19.62 37.92 -5.58
C ASP A 131 -18.73 39.14 -5.83
N ILE A 132 -18.96 39.83 -6.94
CA ILE A 132 -18.15 40.96 -7.39
C ILE A 132 -19.03 42.19 -7.58
N SER A 133 -18.54 43.33 -7.11
CA SER A 133 -19.16 44.64 -7.26
C SER A 133 -18.17 45.60 -7.89
N SER A 134 -18.60 46.40 -8.87
CA SER A 134 -17.82 47.47 -9.48
C SER A 134 -18.18 48.87 -8.98
N ASP A 135 -19.15 48.95 -8.06
CA ASP A 135 -19.77 50.18 -7.56
C ASP A 135 -19.69 50.30 -6.03
N ASN A 136 -18.58 49.83 -5.45
CA ASN A 136 -18.30 49.87 -4.02
C ASN A 136 -19.34 49.13 -3.15
N GLY A 137 -19.92 48.05 -3.66
CA GLY A 137 -20.85 47.17 -2.97
C GLY A 137 -22.33 47.55 -3.07
N ALA A 138 -22.69 48.50 -3.94
CA ALA A 138 -24.09 48.88 -4.15
C ALA A 138 -24.86 47.82 -4.97
N SER A 139 -24.19 47.15 -5.91
CA SER A 139 -24.69 46.00 -6.65
C SER A 139 -23.64 44.88 -6.70
N TRP A 140 -24.11 43.62 -6.73
CA TRP A 140 -23.28 42.43 -6.69
C TRP A 140 -23.68 41.45 -7.77
N THR A 141 -22.69 40.89 -8.47
CA THR A 141 -22.86 39.75 -9.39
C THR A 141 -22.12 38.54 -8.84
N GLY A 142 -22.84 37.45 -8.60
CA GLY A 142 -22.27 36.21 -8.07
C GLY A 142 -21.83 35.26 -9.17
N ILE A 143 -20.57 34.81 -9.10
CA ILE A 143 -20.04 33.71 -9.90
C ILE A 143 -20.14 32.44 -9.04
N PRO A 144 -20.96 31.44 -9.41
CA PRO A 144 -21.05 30.19 -8.67
C PRO A 144 -19.71 29.44 -8.69
N ILE A 145 -19.34 28.88 -7.54
CA ILE A 145 -18.14 28.06 -7.33
C ILE A 145 -18.57 26.71 -6.71
N ASN A 146 -17.79 25.67 -6.94
CA ASN A 146 -18.01 24.31 -6.41
C ASN A 146 -19.38 23.67 -6.75
N ASN A 147 -20.08 24.18 -7.76
CA ASN A 147 -21.40 23.70 -8.17
C ASN A 147 -21.39 22.28 -8.77
N THR A 148 -20.20 21.75 -9.10
CA THR A 148 -19.98 20.38 -9.56
C THR A 148 -19.70 19.40 -8.43
N VAL A 149 -19.39 19.88 -7.22
CA VAL A 149 -19.11 19.03 -6.05
C VAL A 149 -20.43 18.48 -5.54
N ALA A 150 -20.63 17.15 -5.63
CA ALA A 150 -21.87 16.52 -5.21
C ALA A 150 -22.03 16.52 -3.67
N PRO A 151 -23.25 16.31 -3.15
CA PRO A 151 -23.46 16.05 -1.72
C PRO A 151 -22.54 14.94 -1.19
N LEU A 152 -21.98 15.16 0.00
CA LEU A 152 -20.99 14.35 0.71
C LEU A 152 -19.63 14.22 0.00
N GLN A 153 -19.36 15.03 -1.03
CA GLN A 153 -18.06 15.10 -1.70
C GLN A 153 -17.27 16.34 -1.30
N GLU A 154 -15.99 16.36 -1.63
CA GLU A 154 -15.07 17.45 -1.31
C GLU A 154 -14.14 17.79 -2.49
N THR A 155 -13.58 18.99 -2.44
CA THR A 155 -12.46 19.37 -3.31
C THR A 155 -11.15 18.83 -2.74
N LEU A 156 -10.10 18.81 -3.55
CA LEU A 156 -8.74 18.57 -3.05
C LEU A 156 -8.36 19.62 -2.01
N ASN A 157 -7.53 19.25 -1.04
CA ASN A 157 -7.03 20.20 -0.05
C ASN A 157 -6.04 21.19 -0.71
N GLY A 158 -6.35 22.49 -0.63
CA GLY A 158 -5.65 23.57 -1.32
C GLY A 158 -5.77 23.53 -2.83
N GLU A 159 -6.93 23.06 -3.34
CA GLU A 159 -7.29 23.22 -4.74
C GLU A 159 -7.19 24.69 -5.16
N ARG A 160 -6.47 24.99 -6.25
CA ARG A 160 -6.33 26.35 -6.77
C ARG A 160 -7.47 26.66 -7.75
N VAL A 161 -8.22 27.71 -7.47
CA VAL A 161 -9.29 28.24 -8.32
C VAL A 161 -8.78 29.47 -9.04
N ILE A 162 -8.97 29.54 -10.36
CA ILE A 162 -8.65 30.70 -11.21
C ILE A 162 -9.93 31.17 -11.90
N LEU A 163 -10.33 32.41 -11.64
CA LEU A 163 -11.51 33.04 -12.21
C LEU A 163 -11.12 34.22 -13.09
N ASN A 164 -11.56 34.21 -14.34
CA ASN A 164 -11.54 35.41 -15.18
C ASN A 164 -12.70 36.32 -14.74
N ILE A 165 -12.36 37.43 -14.08
CA ILE A 165 -13.32 38.41 -13.58
C ILE A 165 -13.29 39.73 -14.37
N THR A 166 -12.64 39.72 -15.53
CA THR A 166 -12.42 40.89 -16.39
C THR A 166 -13.71 41.66 -16.66
N SER A 167 -14.78 40.96 -17.06
CA SER A 167 -16.08 41.57 -17.37
C SER A 167 -16.75 42.29 -16.19
N TYR A 168 -16.32 41.99 -14.96
CA TYR A 168 -16.91 42.52 -13.73
C TYR A 168 -16.03 43.59 -13.08
N ALA A 169 -14.71 43.54 -13.28
CA ALA A 169 -13.75 44.34 -12.52
C ALA A 169 -12.89 45.29 -13.39
N ALA A 170 -12.59 44.92 -14.64
CA ALA A 170 -11.66 45.70 -15.47
C ALA A 170 -12.19 47.11 -15.76
N GLY A 171 -11.35 48.13 -15.59
CA GLY A 171 -11.70 49.53 -15.82
C GLY A 171 -12.46 50.22 -14.69
N PHE A 172 -12.72 49.54 -13.56
CA PHE A 172 -13.45 50.12 -12.43
C PHE A 172 -12.54 50.46 -11.23
N PRO A 173 -12.67 51.66 -10.63
CA PRO A 173 -11.79 52.10 -9.53
C PRO A 173 -12.25 51.71 -8.12
N GLN A 174 -13.43 51.10 -7.98
CA GLN A 174 -14.03 50.75 -6.69
C GLN A 174 -14.61 49.33 -6.72
N VAL A 175 -13.75 48.38 -7.07
CA VAL A 175 -14.12 46.96 -7.12
C VAL A 175 -14.11 46.38 -5.71
N LYS A 176 -15.14 45.61 -5.36
CA LYS A 176 -15.18 44.79 -4.14
C LYS A 176 -15.48 43.34 -4.52
N ILE A 177 -14.89 42.43 -3.77
CA ILE A 177 -15.07 40.99 -3.96
C ILE A 177 -15.41 40.40 -2.60
N ARG A 178 -16.34 39.44 -2.56
CA ARG A 178 -16.62 38.66 -1.36
C ARG A 178 -16.80 37.18 -1.69
N PHE A 179 -16.36 36.33 -0.77
CA PHE A 179 -16.63 34.89 -0.82
C PHE A 179 -17.86 34.62 0.02
N ARG A 180 -18.87 34.00 -0.57
CA ARG A 180 -20.17 33.78 0.07
C ARG A 180 -20.50 32.29 0.15
N PHE A 181 -20.83 31.86 1.35
CA PHE A 181 -21.37 30.52 1.62
C PHE A 181 -22.87 30.65 1.87
N GLN A 182 -23.67 29.81 1.21
CA GLN A 182 -25.12 29.78 1.37
C GLN A 182 -25.65 28.34 1.35
N GLY A 183 -26.39 27.92 2.37
CA GLY A 183 -27.03 26.59 2.40
C GLY A 183 -26.81 25.85 3.71
N ASN A 184 -26.67 24.53 3.65
CA ASN A 184 -26.57 23.67 4.84
C ASN A 184 -25.12 23.27 5.15
N LEU A 185 -24.96 22.37 6.13
CA LEU A 185 -23.70 21.91 6.73
C LEU A 185 -22.55 21.65 5.74
N PHE A 186 -21.38 22.22 6.04
CA PHE A 186 -20.05 21.61 6.18
C PHE A 186 -19.00 22.75 6.27
N PHE A 187 -18.03 22.84 5.36
CA PHE A 187 -16.87 23.73 5.50
C PHE A 187 -16.45 24.33 4.17
N TRP A 188 -16.01 25.59 4.22
CA TRP A 188 -15.27 26.22 3.12
C TRP A 188 -14.08 26.99 3.67
N ILE A 189 -12.88 26.60 3.27
CA ILE A 189 -11.61 27.24 3.59
C ILE A 189 -11.14 27.96 2.33
N ILE A 190 -10.66 29.21 2.48
CA ILE A 190 -10.01 29.97 1.42
C ILE A 190 -8.65 30.48 1.87
N ASP A 191 -7.70 30.48 0.94
CA ASP A 191 -6.35 30.96 1.18
C ASP A 191 -5.65 31.52 -0.09
N ASP A 192 -4.50 32.17 0.08
CA ASP A 192 -3.64 32.69 -1.00
C ASP A 192 -4.38 33.46 -2.10
N ILE A 193 -5.03 34.56 -1.71
CA ILE A 193 -5.76 35.42 -2.63
C ILE A 193 -4.77 36.21 -3.49
N LEU A 194 -4.93 36.12 -4.80
CA LEU A 194 -4.15 36.87 -5.77
C LEU A 194 -5.06 37.45 -6.86
N ILE A 195 -4.91 38.72 -7.16
CA ILE A 195 -5.61 39.39 -8.26
C ILE A 195 -4.59 39.98 -9.21
N THR A 196 -4.71 39.65 -10.49
CA THR A 196 -3.76 40.09 -11.52
C THR A 196 -4.43 40.74 -12.72
N ASP A 197 -3.66 41.57 -13.43
CA ASP A 197 -3.91 42.08 -14.77
C ASP A 197 -3.19 41.18 -15.79
N GLY A 198 -3.91 40.18 -16.31
CA GLY A 198 -3.43 39.09 -17.14
C GLY A 198 -3.05 37.83 -16.33
N LEU A 199 -3.07 36.68 -16.99
CA LEU A 199 -2.46 35.46 -16.43
C LEU A 199 -0.94 35.48 -16.62
N PRO A 200 -0.15 34.98 -15.67
CA PRO A 200 1.29 34.88 -15.82
C PRO A 200 1.66 33.98 -17.02
N ASN A 201 2.73 34.34 -17.74
CA ASN A 201 3.22 33.50 -18.84
C ASN A 201 3.84 32.19 -18.33
N THR A 202 4.52 32.24 -17.19
CA THR A 202 5.11 31.08 -16.51
C THR A 202 4.60 31.09 -15.08
N ASP A 203 4.04 29.97 -14.62
CA ASP A 203 3.59 29.78 -13.23
C ASP A 203 3.60 28.27 -12.96
N ILE A 204 4.54 27.80 -12.13
CA ILE A 204 4.63 26.39 -11.71
C ILE A 204 4.22 26.28 -10.25
N GLY A 205 3.17 25.52 -9.99
CA GLY A 205 2.70 25.28 -8.63
C GLY A 205 2.86 23.84 -8.18
N ILE A 206 3.01 23.65 -6.87
CA ILE A 206 2.91 22.35 -6.22
C ILE A 206 1.45 22.15 -5.83
N ALA A 207 0.78 21.18 -6.46
CA ALA A 207 -0.58 20.79 -6.14
C ALA A 207 -0.66 19.77 -4.99
N GLY A 208 0.44 19.10 -4.68
CA GLY A 208 0.49 18.10 -3.61
C GLY A 208 1.78 17.30 -3.57
N ILE A 209 1.84 16.36 -2.64
CA ILE A 209 2.87 15.32 -2.55
C ILE A 209 2.17 13.97 -2.71
N ALA A 210 2.58 13.18 -3.71
CA ALA A 210 1.95 11.89 -4.02
C ALA A 210 2.46 10.74 -3.13
N GLN A 211 3.69 10.83 -2.62
CA GLN A 211 4.35 9.85 -1.76
C GLN A 211 5.38 10.56 -0.86
N PRO A 212 5.74 10.03 0.32
CA PRO A 212 5.22 8.80 0.94
C PRO A 212 3.82 8.96 1.55
N LEU A 213 3.05 7.88 1.61
CA LEU A 213 1.75 7.85 2.31
C LEU A 213 1.86 7.33 3.74
N ASP A 214 2.87 6.49 4.04
CA ASP A 214 3.12 5.93 5.37
C ASP A 214 4.56 6.23 5.83
N PRO A 215 4.77 7.09 6.83
CA PRO A 215 6.10 7.38 7.34
C PRO A 215 6.78 6.19 8.03
N CYS A 216 6.05 5.13 8.39
CA CYS A 216 6.62 3.91 8.96
C CYS A 216 7.33 3.02 7.94
N LEU A 217 6.98 3.17 6.66
CA LEU A 217 7.57 2.41 5.56
C LEU A 217 8.61 3.21 4.78
N LEU A 218 8.91 4.43 5.26
CA LEU A 218 9.97 5.28 4.74
C LEU A 218 11.34 4.64 4.94
N THR A 219 12.22 4.78 3.96
CA THR A 219 13.63 4.42 4.07
C THR A 219 14.50 5.58 3.59
N ASP A 220 15.81 5.48 3.78
CA ASP A 220 16.83 6.41 3.25
C ASP A 220 16.88 6.48 1.72
N HIS A 221 16.05 5.71 1.03
CA HIS A 221 15.91 5.69 -0.42
C HIS A 221 14.56 6.24 -0.93
N GLU A 222 13.66 6.70 -0.04
CA GLU A 222 12.42 7.36 -0.48
C GLU A 222 12.66 8.81 -0.89
N SER A 223 12.22 9.14 -2.10
CA SER A 223 12.05 10.52 -2.57
C SER A 223 10.56 10.87 -2.56
N PRO A 224 10.16 12.00 -1.95
CA PRO A 224 8.80 12.47 -2.03
C PRO A 224 8.48 12.86 -3.47
N LYS A 225 7.36 12.40 -4.01
CA LYS A 225 6.96 12.74 -5.38
C LYS A 225 6.09 13.99 -5.36
N LEU A 226 6.45 14.99 -6.17
CA LEU A 226 5.73 16.26 -6.24
C LEU A 226 4.64 16.18 -7.30
N VAL A 227 3.43 16.58 -6.97
CA VAL A 227 2.39 16.82 -7.97
C VAL A 227 2.53 18.27 -8.41
N LEU A 228 2.99 18.50 -9.64
CA LEU A 228 3.24 19.84 -10.18
C LEU A 228 2.21 20.19 -11.25
N THR A 229 1.70 21.41 -11.20
CA THR A 229 0.76 21.96 -12.18
C THR A 229 1.36 23.19 -12.85
N ASN A 230 1.23 23.31 -14.17
CA ASN A 230 1.56 24.52 -14.89
C ASN A 230 0.32 25.42 -15.00
N TYR A 231 0.26 26.47 -14.18
CA TYR A 231 -0.82 27.46 -14.19
C TYR A 231 -0.54 28.61 -15.18
N GLY A 232 0.65 28.62 -15.80
CA GLY A 232 1.06 29.63 -16.76
C GLY A 232 0.54 29.35 -18.18
N GLN A 233 0.81 30.29 -19.09
CA GLN A 233 0.42 30.20 -20.49
C GLN A 233 1.48 29.54 -21.40
N THR A 234 2.67 29.26 -20.88
CA THR A 234 3.78 28.68 -21.65
C THR A 234 4.21 27.32 -21.09
N ALA A 235 4.64 26.41 -21.97
CA ALA A 235 5.08 25.08 -21.55
C ALA A 235 6.39 25.15 -20.74
N ILE A 236 6.49 24.36 -19.67
CA ILE A 236 7.63 24.34 -18.76
C ILE A 236 8.49 23.11 -19.02
N THR A 237 9.74 23.35 -19.42
CA THR A 237 10.74 22.30 -19.67
C THR A 237 11.68 22.08 -18.50
N GLN A 238 11.93 23.13 -17.72
CA GLN A 238 12.90 23.15 -16.64
C GLN A 238 12.41 24.04 -15.50
N PHE A 239 12.74 23.63 -14.28
CA PHE A 239 12.46 24.38 -13.06
C PHE A 239 13.53 24.05 -12.02
N GLN A 240 13.58 24.81 -10.93
CA GLN A 240 14.39 24.51 -9.76
C GLN A 240 13.49 24.06 -8.63
N TYR A 241 13.99 23.20 -7.77
CA TYR A 241 13.30 22.82 -6.55
C TYR A 241 14.27 22.65 -5.39
N ARG A 242 13.74 22.74 -4.17
CA ARG A 242 14.43 22.43 -2.92
C ARG A 242 13.42 21.92 -1.91
N TYR A 243 13.89 21.30 -0.85
CA TYR A 243 13.05 20.92 0.28
C TYR A 243 13.67 21.34 1.61
N THR A 244 12.87 21.34 2.67
CA THR A 244 13.33 21.42 4.05
C THR A 244 12.75 20.24 4.83
N LEU A 245 13.57 19.62 5.68
CA LEU A 245 13.16 18.57 6.61
C LEU A 245 13.35 19.11 8.04
N ASN A 246 12.28 19.20 8.82
CA ASN A 246 12.27 19.82 10.15
C ASN A 246 12.91 21.22 10.14
N GLY A 247 12.62 22.00 9.09
CA GLY A 247 13.17 23.34 8.86
C GLY A 247 14.63 23.38 8.37
N THR A 248 15.29 22.22 8.24
CA THR A 248 16.66 22.14 7.71
C THR A 248 16.64 22.06 6.18
N PRO A 249 17.19 23.05 5.47
CA PRO A 249 17.10 23.10 4.01
C PRO A 249 18.07 22.17 3.28
N SER A 250 17.62 21.62 2.15
CA SER A 250 18.44 20.95 1.15
C SER A 250 19.24 21.93 0.28
N SER A 251 20.13 21.39 -0.57
CA SER A 251 20.62 22.08 -1.76
C SER A 251 19.49 22.38 -2.75
N VAL A 252 19.73 23.29 -3.69
CA VAL A 252 18.82 23.54 -4.82
C VAL A 252 19.14 22.55 -5.94
N PHE A 253 18.11 21.95 -6.49
CA PHE A 253 18.16 20.99 -7.59
C PHE A 253 17.49 21.55 -8.84
N ASN A 254 17.85 21.02 -10.00
CA ASN A 254 17.18 21.35 -11.27
C ASN A 254 16.29 20.18 -11.66
N GLY A 255 15.02 20.46 -11.96
CA GLY A 255 14.06 19.51 -12.49
C GLY A 255 13.77 19.74 -13.97
N PHE A 256 13.41 18.65 -14.66
CA PHE A 256 13.19 18.63 -16.10
C PHE A 256 11.95 17.84 -16.47
N TYR A 257 11.21 18.34 -17.46
CA TYR A 257 10.09 17.62 -18.07
C TYR A 257 10.38 17.32 -19.54
N SER A 258 10.31 16.03 -19.89
CA SER A 258 10.33 15.54 -21.26
C SER A 258 9.24 14.46 -21.40
N PRO A 259 8.14 14.71 -22.14
CA PRO A 259 7.79 15.97 -22.83
C PRO A 259 7.54 17.14 -21.85
N PRO A 260 7.60 18.41 -22.32
CA PRO A 260 7.41 19.59 -21.47
C PRO A 260 6.02 19.61 -20.81
N LEU A 261 5.92 20.16 -19.60
CA LEU A 261 4.65 20.33 -18.88
C LEU A 261 3.82 21.45 -19.53
N GLN A 262 2.70 21.08 -20.16
CA GLN A 262 1.86 21.99 -20.94
C GLN A 262 1.00 22.90 -20.04
N PRO A 263 0.56 24.08 -20.53
CA PRO A 263 -0.40 24.92 -19.81
C PRO A 263 -1.64 24.15 -19.35
N GLY A 264 -1.97 24.24 -18.06
CA GLY A 264 -3.08 23.53 -17.43
C GLY A 264 -2.81 22.05 -17.11
N GLU A 265 -1.64 21.51 -17.47
CA GLU A 265 -1.29 20.12 -17.18
C GLU A 265 -0.81 19.95 -15.74
N THR A 266 -1.29 18.90 -15.09
CA THR A 266 -0.82 18.42 -13.78
C THR A 266 -0.11 17.08 -13.96
N ARG A 267 1.14 16.98 -13.47
CA ARG A 267 1.93 15.74 -13.53
C ARG A 267 2.67 15.49 -12.23
N VAL A 268 2.87 14.21 -11.95
CA VAL A 268 3.77 13.77 -10.90
C VAL A 268 5.21 13.91 -11.40
N TYR A 269 6.03 14.59 -10.61
CA TYR A 269 7.46 14.72 -10.77
C TYR A 269 8.16 13.90 -9.70
N ASP A 270 9.02 12.99 -10.14
CA ASP A 270 9.90 12.22 -9.25
C ASP A 270 11.25 12.94 -9.11
N PRO A 271 11.62 13.43 -7.91
CA PRO A 271 12.89 14.08 -7.69
C PRO A 271 14.05 13.10 -7.40
N PHE A 272 13.84 11.78 -7.46
CA PHE A 272 14.88 10.77 -7.38
C PHE A 272 15.88 10.89 -8.57
N PRO A 273 17.20 10.66 -8.40
CA PRO A 273 17.92 10.20 -7.21
C PRO A 273 18.39 11.32 -6.27
N HIS A 274 17.91 12.55 -6.46
CA HIS A 274 18.53 13.72 -5.85
C HIS A 274 18.03 14.05 -4.44
N VAL A 275 16.93 13.44 -4.01
CA VAL A 275 16.37 13.63 -2.67
C VAL A 275 16.66 12.38 -1.84
N ASN A 276 17.53 12.55 -0.83
CA ASN A 276 17.72 11.55 0.21
C ASN A 276 17.22 12.18 1.51
N LEU A 277 16.04 11.76 1.94
CA LEU A 277 15.51 12.10 3.25
C LEU A 277 16.12 11.11 4.24
N ASN A 278 17.20 11.52 4.90
CA ASN A 278 17.75 10.81 6.06
C ASN A 278 16.76 10.90 7.24
N ILE A 279 15.63 10.19 7.11
CA ILE A 279 14.57 10.06 8.09
C ILE A 279 14.97 8.90 8.99
N ASP A 280 15.13 9.19 10.28
CA ASP A 280 15.42 8.18 11.29
C ASP A 280 14.10 7.52 11.70
N LEU A 281 13.92 6.26 11.30
CA LEU A 281 12.71 5.48 11.58
C LEU A 281 12.43 5.29 13.08
N GLY A 282 13.40 5.60 13.97
CA GLY A 282 13.20 5.60 15.42
C GLY A 282 12.72 6.94 16.00
N ASP A 283 12.53 7.98 15.18
CA ASP A 283 12.16 9.31 15.67
C ASP A 283 10.65 9.43 15.90
N ASN A 284 10.27 9.24 17.16
CA ASN A 284 8.89 9.42 17.64
C ASN A 284 8.40 10.89 17.62
N THR A 285 9.11 11.82 16.97
CA THR A 285 8.72 13.24 16.89
C THR A 285 8.01 13.64 15.59
N GLY A 286 8.00 12.77 14.57
CA GLY A 286 7.43 13.07 13.26
C GLY A 286 8.29 14.04 12.46
N TYR A 287 7.89 14.32 11.22
CA TYR A 287 8.67 15.13 10.29
C TYR A 287 7.83 16.20 9.61
N VAL A 288 8.32 17.43 9.58
CA VAL A 288 7.76 18.50 8.75
C VAL A 288 8.61 18.60 7.49
N LEU A 289 8.00 18.27 6.35
CA LEU A 289 8.63 18.31 5.05
C LEU A 289 8.00 19.43 4.23
N GLN A 290 8.81 20.38 3.78
CA GLN A 290 8.34 21.48 2.93
C GLN A 290 9.11 21.47 1.62
N PHE A 291 8.40 21.50 0.49
CA PHE A 291 8.97 21.67 -0.83
C PHE A 291 8.79 23.09 -1.35
N GLN A 292 9.75 23.53 -2.15
CA GLN A 292 9.69 24.78 -2.89
C GLN A 292 10.12 24.56 -4.34
N VAL A 293 9.38 25.09 -5.31
CA VAL A 293 9.69 25.07 -6.74
C VAL A 293 9.82 26.48 -7.31
N ASN A 294 10.55 26.64 -8.42
CA ASN A 294 10.68 27.92 -9.10
C ASN A 294 11.04 27.71 -10.57
N ALA A 295 10.25 28.25 -11.49
CA ALA A 295 10.58 28.28 -12.92
C ALA A 295 11.11 29.67 -13.34
N THR A 296 11.96 29.71 -14.37
CA THR A 296 12.45 31.01 -14.88
C THR A 296 11.28 31.83 -15.44
N GLY A 297 11.10 33.04 -14.92
CA GLY A 297 10.00 33.93 -15.31
C GLY A 297 8.70 33.68 -14.54
N ASP A 298 8.71 32.77 -13.58
CA ASP A 298 7.62 32.61 -12.62
C ASP A 298 7.58 33.79 -11.65
N SER A 299 6.48 34.53 -11.72
CA SER A 299 6.25 35.72 -10.91
C SER A 299 5.21 35.51 -9.81
N VAL A 300 4.59 34.32 -9.75
CA VAL A 300 3.53 34.00 -8.79
C VAL A 300 4.05 32.96 -7.82
N LEU A 301 4.56 33.40 -6.67
CA LEU A 301 5.27 32.51 -5.75
C LEU A 301 4.39 31.83 -4.69
N LEU A 302 3.08 32.13 -4.67
CA LEU A 302 2.16 31.69 -3.62
C LEU A 302 1.92 30.16 -3.64
N ASN A 303 1.96 29.56 -4.82
CA ASN A 303 1.79 28.11 -5.06
C ASN A 303 3.12 27.36 -5.20
N ASN A 304 4.23 28.05 -4.99
CA ASN A 304 5.55 27.46 -5.18
C ASN A 304 6.00 26.65 -3.97
N THR A 305 5.26 26.72 -2.86
CA THR A 305 5.60 26.03 -1.61
C THR A 305 4.48 25.08 -1.22
N TYR A 306 4.85 23.90 -0.72
CA TYR A 306 3.92 22.93 -0.15
C TYR A 306 4.51 22.33 1.11
N LEU A 307 3.76 22.33 2.21
CA LEU A 307 4.17 21.76 3.50
C LEU A 307 3.33 20.52 3.82
N VAL A 308 4.00 19.44 4.20
CA VAL A 308 3.38 18.23 4.74
C VAL A 308 3.97 17.90 6.11
N GLU A 309 3.10 17.62 7.07
CA GLU A 309 3.49 17.04 8.35
C GLU A 309 3.31 15.52 8.25
N LEU A 310 4.40 14.79 8.38
CA LEU A 310 4.43 13.35 8.49
C LEU A 310 4.37 12.98 9.98
N PRO A 311 3.37 12.20 10.42
CA PRO A 311 3.28 11.81 11.82
C PRO A 311 4.50 10.96 12.23
N PRO A 312 4.83 10.91 13.54
CA PRO A 312 5.83 9.98 14.02
C PRO A 312 5.44 8.54 13.67
N CYS A 313 6.44 7.72 13.31
CA CYS A 313 6.26 6.28 13.26
C CYS A 313 6.71 5.67 14.59
N PRO A 314 5.79 5.26 15.47
CA PRO A 314 6.19 4.49 16.64
C PRO A 314 6.66 3.12 16.16
N ILE A 315 7.92 2.74 16.39
CA ILE A 315 8.39 1.37 16.14
C ILE A 315 8.52 0.64 17.47
N GLY A 316 7.78 -0.46 17.60
CA GLY A 316 7.95 -1.43 18.66
C GLY A 316 8.82 -2.60 18.22
N THR A 317 9.38 -3.33 19.18
CA THR A 317 10.07 -4.60 18.92
C THR A 317 9.50 -5.68 19.82
N ASP A 318 9.34 -6.88 19.26
CA ASP A 318 8.99 -8.05 20.06
C ASP A 318 10.20 -8.56 20.87
N THR A 319 10.01 -9.62 21.65
CA THR A 319 11.08 -10.15 22.51
C THR A 319 12.26 -10.76 21.74
N LEU A 320 12.10 -11.04 20.45
CA LEU A 320 13.14 -11.55 19.54
C LEU A 320 13.71 -10.45 18.62
N GLY A 321 13.27 -9.20 18.81
CA GLY A 321 13.75 -8.04 18.06
C GLY A 321 12.97 -7.76 16.76
N GLY A 322 11.87 -8.46 16.51
CA GLY A 322 11.04 -8.24 15.34
C GLY A 322 10.33 -6.89 15.36
N PRO A 323 10.57 -6.01 14.37
CA PRO A 323 10.01 -4.67 14.36
C PRO A 323 8.55 -4.69 13.94
N TYR A 324 7.70 -3.97 14.67
CA TYR A 324 6.29 -3.76 14.32
C TYR A 324 5.91 -2.29 14.48
N ILE A 325 4.83 -1.89 13.80
CA ILE A 325 4.29 -0.54 13.89
C ILE A 325 3.58 -0.41 15.26
N GLY A 326 4.15 0.40 16.14
CA GLY A 326 3.91 0.45 17.58
C GLY A 326 2.57 1.01 18.02
N ASN A 327 1.78 1.57 17.10
CA ASN A 327 0.38 1.97 17.34
C ASN A 327 -0.61 1.16 16.48
N GLN A 328 -0.14 0.20 15.68
CA GLN A 328 -1.03 -0.61 14.84
C GLN A 328 -1.24 -2.02 15.38
N LEU A 329 -2.47 -2.49 15.23
CA LEU A 329 -2.90 -3.83 15.65
C LEU A 329 -3.70 -4.50 14.54
N ILE A 330 -3.35 -5.73 14.21
CA ILE A 330 -4.18 -6.57 13.35
C ILE A 330 -5.20 -7.28 14.25
N VAL A 331 -6.48 -7.21 13.90
CA VAL A 331 -7.57 -7.82 14.65
C VAL A 331 -8.38 -8.71 13.70
N LYS A 332 -8.53 -9.99 14.07
CA LYS A 332 -9.40 -10.93 13.37
C LYS A 332 -10.69 -11.08 14.16
N PHE A 333 -11.81 -10.68 13.59
CA PHE A 333 -13.14 -10.89 14.13
C PHE A 333 -13.69 -12.28 13.77
N ILE A 334 -14.53 -12.80 14.67
CA ILE A 334 -15.33 -14.00 14.42
C ILE A 334 -16.28 -13.72 13.25
N ALA A 335 -16.38 -14.70 12.33
CA ALA A 335 -17.27 -14.64 11.18
C ALA A 335 -18.72 -14.29 11.59
N GLY A 336 -19.33 -13.37 10.83
CA GLY A 336 -20.69 -12.88 11.09
C GLY A 336 -20.79 -11.74 12.12
N THR A 337 -19.67 -11.25 12.67
CA THR A 337 -19.66 -10.01 13.45
C THR A 337 -20.00 -8.82 12.56
N THR A 338 -21.03 -8.06 12.93
CA THR A 338 -21.54 -6.93 12.14
C THR A 338 -20.66 -5.69 12.29
N ASP A 339 -20.63 -4.81 11.30
CA ASP A 339 -19.81 -3.58 11.36
C ASP A 339 -20.13 -2.72 12.59
N SER A 340 -21.41 -2.63 12.98
CA SER A 340 -21.79 -1.92 14.22
C SER A 340 -21.24 -2.57 15.50
N GLU A 341 -21.12 -3.89 15.55
CA GLU A 341 -20.46 -4.58 16.68
C GLU A 341 -18.95 -4.31 16.68
N LYS A 342 -18.32 -4.33 15.49
CA LYS A 342 -16.91 -4.00 15.33
C LYS A 342 -16.62 -2.56 15.75
N ASP A 343 -17.47 -1.60 15.37
CA ASP A 343 -17.39 -0.19 15.76
C ASP A 343 -17.42 -0.02 17.28
N VAL A 344 -18.31 -0.75 17.98
CA VAL A 344 -18.40 -0.72 19.44
C VAL A 344 -17.10 -1.18 20.08
N ILE A 345 -16.47 -2.23 19.55
CA ILE A 345 -15.23 -2.78 20.09
C ILE A 345 -14.06 -1.83 19.77
N ARG A 346 -13.94 -1.31 18.55
CA ARG A 346 -12.93 -0.31 18.18
C ARG A 346 -12.97 0.91 19.09
N ASN A 347 -14.16 1.47 19.33
CA ASN A 347 -14.36 2.60 20.21
C ASN A 347 -13.94 2.32 21.67
N LYS A 348 -14.07 1.07 22.15
CA LYS A 348 -13.62 0.67 23.49
C LYS A 348 -12.10 0.82 23.67
N TYR A 349 -11.34 0.59 22.60
CA TYR A 349 -9.89 0.62 22.60
C TYR A 349 -9.31 1.92 22.03
N ASN A 350 -10.13 2.94 21.78
CA ASN A 350 -9.72 4.18 21.12
C ASN A 350 -9.00 3.91 19.78
N ALA A 351 -9.51 2.92 19.05
CA ALA A 351 -8.94 2.45 17.80
C ALA A 351 -9.75 2.97 16.61
N VAL A 352 -9.06 3.34 15.55
CA VAL A 352 -9.63 3.72 14.25
C VAL A 352 -9.32 2.62 13.24
N LEU A 353 -10.28 2.32 12.37
CA LEU A 353 -10.06 1.40 11.25
C LEU A 353 -9.15 2.08 10.23
N THR A 354 -7.96 1.50 10.01
CA THR A 354 -7.00 1.96 9.01
C THR A 354 -7.24 1.26 7.68
N ASP A 355 -7.44 -0.05 7.73
CA ASP A 355 -7.63 -0.87 6.54
C ASP A 355 -8.40 -2.16 6.89
N LYS A 356 -8.97 -2.82 5.89
CA LYS A 356 -9.69 -4.10 6.05
C LYS A 356 -9.34 -5.06 4.93
N CYS A 357 -9.18 -6.33 5.27
CA CYS A 357 -8.87 -7.35 4.30
C CYS A 357 -10.13 -7.74 3.54
N LEU A 358 -10.16 -7.58 2.22
CA LEU A 358 -11.41 -7.77 1.49
C LEU A 358 -11.73 -9.25 1.26
N CYS A 359 -10.73 -10.08 0.93
CA CYS A 359 -10.89 -11.55 0.84
C CYS A 359 -11.04 -12.23 2.22
N ASP A 360 -10.79 -11.51 3.31
CA ASP A 360 -11.08 -11.96 4.67
C ASP A 360 -11.70 -10.82 5.49
N PRO A 361 -13.02 -10.58 5.37
CA PRO A 361 -13.69 -9.41 5.96
C PRO A 361 -13.71 -9.43 7.50
N GLY A 362 -13.22 -10.51 8.13
CA GLY A 362 -12.95 -10.56 9.56
C GLY A 362 -11.67 -9.84 9.96
N LEU A 363 -10.69 -9.70 9.06
CA LEU A 363 -9.38 -9.14 9.36
C LEU A 363 -9.37 -7.62 9.14
N GLU A 364 -9.12 -6.88 10.21
CA GLU A 364 -9.01 -5.42 10.22
C GLU A 364 -7.62 -4.99 10.70
N LEU A 365 -7.13 -3.87 10.16
CA LEU A 365 -5.97 -3.15 10.65
C LEU A 365 -6.45 -1.93 11.43
N TRP A 366 -6.05 -1.83 12.69
CA TRP A 366 -6.40 -0.73 13.56
C TRP A 366 -5.21 0.18 13.80
N ASP A 367 -5.43 1.50 13.80
CA ASP A 367 -4.56 2.48 14.45
C ASP A 367 -5.12 2.79 15.83
N VAL A 368 -4.32 2.58 16.86
CA VAL A 368 -4.72 2.72 18.26
C VAL A 368 -4.11 4.01 18.81
N ASP A 369 -4.97 4.93 19.26
CA ASP A 369 -4.49 6.12 19.94
C ASP A 369 -4.06 5.78 21.37
N LEU A 370 -2.74 5.66 21.54
CA LEU A 370 -2.06 5.38 22.80
C LEU A 370 -1.81 6.64 23.65
N THR A 371 -2.34 7.80 23.27
CA THR A 371 -2.13 9.06 24.00
C THR A 371 -2.97 9.11 25.29
N GLY A 372 -2.44 8.52 26.36
CA GLY A 372 -3.02 8.61 27.69
C GLY A 372 -2.90 7.33 28.52
N ASN A 373 -2.81 7.48 29.84
CA ASN A 373 -2.97 6.41 30.84
C ASN A 373 -2.01 5.22 30.82
N GLY A 374 -0.84 5.30 30.19
CA GLY A 374 0.18 4.24 30.26
C GLY A 374 -0.24 2.92 29.60
N ILE A 375 -1.17 3.00 28.65
CA ILE A 375 -1.62 1.89 27.83
C ILE A 375 -0.56 1.62 26.76
N THR A 376 -0.15 0.36 26.62
CA THR A 376 0.76 -0.09 25.56
C THR A 376 -0.01 -0.84 24.49
N ILE A 377 0.49 -0.87 23.26
CA ILE A 377 -0.10 -1.65 22.17
C ILE A 377 -0.17 -3.15 22.51
N GLU A 378 0.82 -3.67 23.23
CA GLU A 378 0.81 -5.04 23.78
C GLU A 378 -0.33 -5.24 24.78
N GLY A 379 -0.58 -4.27 25.66
CA GLY A 379 -1.71 -4.32 26.58
C GLY A 379 -3.07 -4.27 25.87
N VAL A 380 -3.19 -3.49 24.80
CA VAL A 380 -4.40 -3.45 23.96
C VAL A 380 -4.60 -4.76 23.23
N LYS A 381 -3.54 -5.31 22.61
CA LYS A 381 -3.54 -6.62 21.95
C LYS A 381 -4.10 -7.71 22.88
N ASP A 382 -3.57 -7.81 24.09
CA ASP A 382 -3.94 -8.85 25.05
C ASP A 382 -5.34 -8.66 25.65
N GLN A 383 -5.79 -7.41 25.81
CA GLN A 383 -7.16 -7.14 26.25
C GLN A 383 -8.17 -7.40 25.13
N ALA A 384 -7.86 -7.02 23.89
CA ALA A 384 -8.73 -7.20 22.74
C ALA A 384 -8.87 -8.68 22.35
N SER A 385 -7.83 -9.50 22.51
CA SER A 385 -7.92 -10.95 22.28
C SER A 385 -8.89 -11.67 23.23
N SER A 386 -9.27 -11.03 24.34
CA SER A 386 -10.26 -11.56 25.29
C SER A 386 -11.70 -11.16 24.95
N GLU A 387 -11.93 -10.39 23.89
CA GLU A 387 -13.27 -10.01 23.46
C GLU A 387 -14.02 -11.18 22.84
N SER A 388 -15.28 -11.36 23.24
CA SER A 388 -16.11 -12.50 22.78
C SER A 388 -16.38 -12.58 21.27
N LYS A 389 -16.06 -11.51 20.53
CA LYS A 389 -16.24 -11.38 19.07
C LYS A 389 -14.92 -11.32 18.30
N ILE A 390 -13.79 -11.32 19.00
CA ILE A 390 -12.47 -11.35 18.40
C ILE A 390 -11.96 -12.79 18.45
N GLU A 391 -11.51 -13.28 17.29
CA GLU A 391 -10.89 -14.59 17.13
C GLU A 391 -9.40 -14.54 17.46
N ASP A 392 -8.70 -13.50 17.00
CA ASP A 392 -7.26 -13.34 17.23
C ASP A 392 -6.82 -11.87 17.15
N THR A 393 -5.66 -11.54 17.76
CA THR A 393 -5.00 -10.23 17.65
C THR A 393 -3.48 -10.40 17.47
N GLY A 394 -2.87 -9.55 16.63
CA GLY A 394 -1.45 -9.65 16.31
C GLY A 394 -0.81 -8.29 15.99
N PHE A 395 0.50 -8.19 16.20
CA PHE A 395 1.25 -6.99 15.79
C PHE A 395 1.32 -6.87 14.27
N ASN A 396 1.30 -5.64 13.75
CA ASN A 396 1.59 -5.39 12.34
C ASN A 396 3.10 -5.25 12.13
N TYR A 397 3.77 -6.37 11.89
CA TYR A 397 5.21 -6.40 11.66
C TYR A 397 5.61 -5.62 10.41
N ILE A 398 6.74 -4.92 10.49
CA ILE A 398 7.38 -4.30 9.33
C ILE A 398 8.10 -5.41 8.56
N VAL A 399 7.69 -5.61 7.32
CA VAL A 399 8.25 -6.63 6.43
C VAL A 399 9.14 -5.92 5.42
N LYS A 400 10.29 -6.51 5.10
CA LYS A 400 11.19 -5.98 4.08
C LYS A 400 11.48 -7.03 3.04
N LEU A 401 11.69 -6.60 1.80
CA LEU A 401 12.32 -7.44 0.79
C LEU A 401 13.64 -7.97 1.33
N ASP A 402 13.92 -9.24 1.03
CA ASP A 402 15.24 -9.81 1.27
C ASP A 402 16.20 -9.18 0.27
N ARG A 403 16.72 -8.00 0.63
CA ARG A 403 17.37 -7.06 -0.29
C ARG A 403 18.50 -7.75 -1.04
N PRO A 404 18.42 -7.87 -2.37
CA PRO A 404 19.52 -8.39 -3.14
C PRO A 404 20.61 -7.34 -3.27
N LYS A 405 21.83 -7.78 -3.58
CA LYS A 405 22.90 -6.89 -4.02
C LYS A 405 22.73 -6.60 -5.51
N ASP A 406 22.61 -5.33 -5.87
CA ASP A 406 22.61 -4.87 -7.26
C ASP A 406 24.03 -4.87 -7.82
N GLU A 407 24.24 -5.58 -8.93
CA GLU A 407 25.56 -5.74 -9.57
C GLU A 407 25.67 -4.98 -10.90
N GLY A 408 24.60 -4.27 -11.29
CA GLY A 408 24.54 -3.40 -12.46
C GLY A 408 23.60 -3.91 -13.55
N GLU A 409 23.49 -3.11 -14.62
CA GLU A 409 22.71 -3.44 -15.80
C GLU A 409 23.59 -4.09 -16.88
N THR A 410 23.05 -5.08 -17.58
CA THR A 410 23.76 -5.76 -18.69
C THR A 410 22.78 -6.14 -19.79
N PRO A 411 23.17 -6.09 -21.08
CA PRO A 411 22.28 -6.49 -22.17
C PRO A 411 21.83 -7.95 -22.03
N GLY A 412 20.51 -8.17 -22.00
CA GLY A 412 19.88 -9.50 -22.05
C GLY A 412 19.59 -9.95 -23.48
N GLU A 413 19.51 -11.26 -23.69
CA GLU A 413 18.97 -11.86 -24.92
C GLU A 413 17.49 -12.18 -24.72
N GLN A 414 16.68 -11.97 -25.77
CA GLN A 414 15.23 -12.14 -25.72
C GLN A 414 14.84 -13.62 -25.51
N ALA A 415 13.90 -13.88 -24.60
CA ALA A 415 13.21 -15.17 -24.56
C ALA A 415 12.17 -15.22 -25.70
N GLY A 416 12.08 -16.33 -26.44
CA GLY A 416 11.03 -16.52 -27.46
C GLY A 416 9.63 -16.54 -26.84
N GLN A 417 8.55 -16.47 -27.64
CA GLN A 417 7.16 -16.48 -27.14
C GLN A 417 6.51 -17.86 -27.39
N GLY A 418 6.30 -18.65 -26.35
CA GLY A 418 5.62 -19.95 -26.39
C GLY A 418 4.25 -19.86 -25.73
N THR A 419 3.20 -20.35 -26.38
CA THR A 419 1.79 -20.21 -25.91
C THR A 419 1.08 -21.54 -25.67
N ASP A 420 1.77 -22.67 -25.90
CA ASP A 420 1.23 -24.02 -25.79
C ASP A 420 1.72 -24.68 -24.48
N GLY A 421 0.81 -25.21 -23.65
CA GLY A 421 1.14 -25.91 -22.40
C GLY A 421 0.03 -25.86 -21.34
N GLU A 422 0.19 -26.60 -20.25
CA GLU A 422 -0.66 -26.49 -19.06
C GLU A 422 -0.42 -25.12 -18.40
N VAL A 423 -1.49 -24.41 -18.07
CA VAL A 423 -1.39 -23.10 -17.40
C VAL A 423 -1.11 -23.31 -15.92
N ILE A 424 0.01 -22.77 -15.45
CA ILE A 424 0.39 -22.74 -14.04
C ILE A 424 0.38 -21.30 -13.56
N ARG A 425 -0.42 -21.04 -12.52
CA ARG A 425 -0.55 -19.69 -11.94
C ARG A 425 0.45 -19.47 -10.82
N VAL A 426 1.21 -18.38 -10.92
CA VAL A 426 2.24 -18.02 -9.94
C VAL A 426 1.97 -16.63 -9.37
N ALA A 427 1.55 -16.53 -8.11
CA ALA A 427 1.43 -15.22 -7.47
C ALA A 427 2.80 -14.72 -7.01
N ILE A 428 3.14 -13.49 -7.38
CA ILE A 428 4.37 -12.80 -6.98
C ILE A 428 3.98 -11.74 -5.96
N ILE A 429 4.20 -12.04 -4.68
CA ILE A 429 3.95 -11.11 -3.59
C ILE A 429 5.25 -10.33 -3.34
N ASP A 430 5.33 -9.12 -3.89
CA ASP A 430 6.59 -8.36 -4.01
C ASP A 430 6.34 -6.85 -4.22
N SER A 431 7.23 -6.14 -4.93
CA SER A 431 7.15 -4.72 -5.27
C SER A 431 6.29 -4.38 -6.49
N GLY A 432 5.65 -5.38 -7.10
CA GLY A 432 4.92 -5.24 -8.36
C GLY A 432 5.68 -5.84 -9.54
N VAL A 433 5.13 -5.73 -10.76
CA VAL A 433 5.76 -6.23 -11.99
C VAL A 433 5.70 -5.18 -13.11
N ASP A 434 6.76 -5.10 -13.92
CA ASP A 434 6.81 -4.26 -15.12
C ASP A 434 6.04 -4.92 -16.28
N PHE A 435 4.72 -4.70 -16.32
CA PHE A 435 3.85 -5.30 -17.33
C PHE A 435 4.23 -5.02 -18.80
N PRO A 436 4.72 -3.82 -19.16
CA PRO A 436 5.19 -3.53 -20.52
C PRO A 436 6.48 -4.27 -20.91
N HIS A 437 7.19 -4.90 -19.98
CA HIS A 437 8.43 -5.60 -20.29
C HIS A 437 8.16 -6.75 -21.26
N TYR A 438 8.91 -6.82 -22.36
CA TYR A 438 8.59 -7.72 -23.48
C TYR A 438 8.66 -9.21 -23.09
N ASP A 439 9.62 -9.61 -22.23
CA ASP A 439 9.73 -10.98 -21.70
C ASP A 439 8.66 -11.33 -20.65
N LEU A 440 7.92 -10.34 -20.13
CA LEU A 440 6.90 -10.55 -19.09
C LEU A 440 5.48 -10.45 -19.66
N SER A 441 5.28 -9.62 -20.68
CA SER A 441 3.98 -9.23 -21.23
C SER A 441 3.06 -10.37 -21.68
N THR A 442 3.61 -11.55 -22.01
CA THR A 442 2.84 -12.72 -22.46
C THR A 442 2.42 -13.66 -21.33
N SER A 443 2.95 -13.44 -20.12
CA SER A 443 2.77 -14.32 -18.97
C SER A 443 1.97 -13.63 -17.86
N ILE A 444 1.30 -12.51 -18.19
CA ILE A 444 0.47 -11.77 -17.24
C ILE A 444 -0.87 -12.48 -17.11
N TRP A 445 -1.27 -12.81 -15.88
CA TRP A 445 -2.64 -13.23 -15.61
C TRP A 445 -3.59 -12.05 -15.81
N THR A 446 -4.70 -12.26 -16.51
CA THR A 446 -5.78 -11.28 -16.62
C THR A 446 -7.04 -11.76 -15.92
N ASN A 447 -7.68 -10.89 -15.13
CA ASN A 447 -9.01 -11.17 -14.63
C ASN A 447 -10.05 -10.90 -15.72
N ASP A 448 -10.43 -11.94 -16.47
CA ASP A 448 -11.40 -11.84 -17.57
C ASP A 448 -12.83 -11.45 -17.14
N GLN A 449 -13.07 -11.27 -15.82
CA GLN A 449 -14.34 -10.82 -15.27
C GLN A 449 -14.34 -9.33 -14.85
N GLU A 450 -13.22 -8.61 -15.01
CA GLU A 450 -13.13 -7.18 -14.70
C GLU A 450 -12.86 -6.33 -15.96
N GLU A 451 -13.50 -5.16 -16.05
CA GLU A 451 -13.18 -4.18 -17.08
C GLU A 451 -11.84 -3.49 -16.77
N ALA A 452 -11.02 -3.25 -17.79
CA ALA A 452 -9.79 -2.45 -17.66
C ALA A 452 -10.10 -0.93 -17.53
N ASP A 453 -11.01 -0.57 -16.61
CA ASP A 453 -11.36 0.80 -16.22
C ASP A 453 -11.16 0.99 -14.70
N PRO A 454 -10.21 1.85 -14.26
CA PRO A 454 -9.97 2.15 -12.84
C PRO A 454 -11.18 2.73 -12.07
N LEU A 455 -12.27 3.06 -12.77
CA LEU A 455 -13.52 3.55 -12.20
C LEU A 455 -14.64 2.48 -12.20
N SER A 456 -14.38 1.26 -12.66
CA SER A 456 -15.36 0.18 -12.62
C SER A 456 -15.54 -0.35 -11.18
N PRO A 457 -16.78 -0.54 -10.69
CA PRO A 457 -17.04 -1.30 -9.46
C PRO A 457 -16.54 -2.76 -9.57
N ASP A 458 -16.32 -3.45 -8.44
CA ASP A 458 -16.11 -4.91 -8.39
C ASP A 458 -17.26 -5.65 -9.11
N ASP A 459 -16.98 -6.07 -10.35
CA ASP A 459 -17.95 -6.68 -11.28
C ASP A 459 -18.04 -8.21 -11.11
N ASP A 460 -17.09 -8.84 -10.41
CA ASP A 460 -17.01 -10.30 -10.25
C ASP A 460 -17.19 -10.80 -8.80
N GLY A 461 -17.23 -9.88 -7.84
CA GLY A 461 -17.42 -10.15 -6.42
C GLY A 461 -16.21 -10.80 -5.75
N ASN A 462 -15.00 -10.66 -6.30
CA ASN A 462 -13.76 -11.22 -5.77
C ASN A 462 -13.17 -10.43 -4.60
N CYS A 463 -13.85 -9.37 -4.18
CA CYS A 463 -13.54 -8.49 -3.08
C CYS A 463 -12.61 -7.30 -3.41
N PHE A 464 -12.14 -7.07 -4.65
CA PHE A 464 -11.38 -5.87 -5.00
C PHE A 464 -12.01 -5.10 -6.16
N ASP A 465 -11.98 -3.77 -6.08
CA ASP A 465 -12.21 -2.91 -7.25
C ASP A 465 -10.89 -2.84 -8.03
N TYR A 466 -10.88 -3.28 -9.31
CA TYR A 466 -9.76 -3.14 -10.26
C TYR A 466 -8.51 -3.99 -9.94
N ASP A 467 -8.62 -5.31 -10.17
CA ASP A 467 -7.61 -6.34 -9.97
C ASP A 467 -7.14 -7.03 -11.28
N ASP A 468 -7.32 -6.36 -12.44
CA ASP A 468 -7.15 -6.92 -13.79
C ASP A 468 -5.85 -7.70 -14.03
N LYS A 469 -4.77 -7.37 -13.31
CA LYS A 469 -3.45 -8.02 -13.38
C LYS A 469 -2.89 -8.40 -11.99
N GLY A 470 -3.78 -8.49 -11.00
CA GLY A 470 -3.49 -8.60 -9.58
C GLY A 470 -3.74 -7.29 -8.83
N GLN A 471 -3.27 -7.18 -7.59
CA GLN A 471 -3.67 -6.14 -6.65
C GLN A 471 -2.48 -5.31 -6.14
N ASN A 472 -2.67 -4.00 -6.06
CA ASN A 472 -1.78 -3.10 -5.32
C ASN A 472 -2.31 -2.86 -3.90
N PHE A 473 -1.65 -3.43 -2.89
CA PHE A 473 -1.97 -3.23 -1.48
C PHE A 473 -1.29 -1.99 -0.89
N VAL A 474 -0.22 -1.49 -1.53
CA VAL A 474 0.47 -0.27 -1.10
C VAL A 474 -0.36 0.97 -1.44
N ASN A 475 -0.90 1.03 -2.66
CA ASN A 475 -1.79 2.09 -3.12
C ASN A 475 -3.03 1.43 -3.76
N SER A 476 -4.07 1.23 -2.97
CA SER A 476 -5.33 0.63 -3.45
C SER A 476 -5.93 1.43 -4.61
N GLY A 477 -6.60 0.73 -5.54
CA GLY A 477 -7.18 1.34 -6.75
C GLY A 477 -6.17 1.70 -7.85
N THR A 478 -4.94 1.18 -7.79
CA THR A 478 -3.93 1.36 -8.84
C THR A 478 -3.37 0.02 -9.30
N ILE A 479 -2.88 -0.06 -10.55
CA ILE A 479 -2.20 -1.28 -11.03
C ILE A 479 -0.95 -1.58 -10.16
N PRO A 480 -0.62 -2.86 -9.89
CA PRO A 480 0.57 -3.24 -9.14
C PRO A 480 1.83 -3.20 -10.01
N GLN A 481 2.09 -2.02 -10.58
CA GLN A 481 3.28 -1.69 -11.36
C GLN A 481 4.52 -1.67 -10.45
N ASP A 482 5.61 -2.23 -10.96
CA ASP A 482 6.87 -2.22 -10.24
C ASP A 482 7.57 -0.85 -10.30
N ASP A 483 7.78 -0.25 -9.13
CA ASP A 483 8.50 1.00 -8.92
C ASP A 483 9.80 0.81 -8.11
N ASN A 484 10.18 -0.44 -7.82
CA ASN A 484 11.44 -0.81 -7.16
C ASN A 484 12.39 -1.58 -8.08
N GLY A 485 11.83 -2.52 -8.86
CA GLY A 485 12.54 -3.40 -9.77
C GLY A 485 12.84 -4.80 -9.25
N HIS A 486 12.56 -5.09 -7.97
CA HIS A 486 12.74 -6.42 -7.41
C HIS A 486 11.72 -7.42 -7.95
N GLY A 487 10.42 -7.12 -7.88
CA GLY A 487 9.37 -8.02 -8.32
C GLY A 487 9.44 -8.35 -9.82
N SER A 488 9.83 -7.38 -10.67
CA SER A 488 10.10 -7.65 -12.08
C SER A 488 11.28 -8.59 -12.29
N HIS A 489 12.33 -8.49 -11.47
CA HIS A 489 13.48 -9.39 -11.53
C HIS A 489 13.11 -10.83 -11.18
N ILE A 490 12.29 -10.99 -10.14
CA ILE A 490 11.71 -12.27 -9.74
C ILE A 490 10.83 -12.85 -10.85
N ALA A 491 9.92 -12.05 -11.42
CA ALA A 491 9.06 -12.46 -12.52
C ALA A 491 9.87 -13.00 -13.70
N GLY A 492 10.92 -12.28 -14.10
CA GLY A 492 11.81 -12.70 -15.19
C GLY A 492 12.50 -14.03 -14.94
N ILE A 493 12.95 -14.32 -13.71
CA ILE A 493 13.60 -15.60 -13.37
C ILE A 493 12.58 -16.74 -13.48
N ILE A 494 11.35 -16.52 -13.01
CA ILE A 494 10.29 -17.54 -13.04
C ILE A 494 9.95 -17.90 -14.48
N VAL A 495 9.79 -16.91 -15.37
CA VAL A 495 9.38 -17.15 -16.77
C VAL A 495 10.54 -17.50 -17.71
N LYS A 496 11.79 -17.35 -17.25
CA LYS A 496 13.00 -17.55 -18.07
C LYS A 496 13.01 -18.89 -18.78
N ASP A 497 13.18 -18.83 -20.10
CA ASP A 497 13.26 -19.98 -21.01
C ASP A 497 12.04 -20.93 -20.97
N LEU A 498 10.98 -20.63 -20.22
CA LEU A 498 9.79 -21.48 -20.15
C LEU A 498 9.03 -21.53 -21.47
N THR A 499 9.13 -20.46 -22.25
CA THR A 499 8.58 -20.37 -23.61
C THR A 499 9.24 -21.33 -24.60
N LEU A 500 10.41 -21.89 -24.26
CA LEU A 500 11.09 -22.94 -25.02
C LEU A 500 10.65 -24.35 -24.58
N ILE A 501 9.82 -24.47 -23.55
CA ILE A 501 9.39 -25.73 -22.94
C ILE A 501 7.88 -25.93 -23.21
N PRO A 502 7.48 -26.72 -24.22
CA PRO A 502 6.10 -26.76 -24.76
C PRO A 502 5.00 -27.32 -23.84
N CYS A 503 5.32 -27.66 -22.60
CA CYS A 503 4.41 -28.31 -21.66
C CYS A 503 3.87 -27.35 -20.60
N ALA A 504 4.49 -26.18 -20.41
CA ALA A 504 4.17 -25.26 -19.32
C ALA A 504 3.94 -23.86 -19.88
N ARG A 505 2.86 -23.22 -19.44
CA ARG A 505 2.61 -21.80 -19.63
C ARG A 505 2.43 -21.16 -18.26
N VAL A 506 3.21 -20.12 -17.94
CA VAL A 506 3.07 -19.40 -16.68
C VAL A 506 2.14 -18.22 -16.85
N GLU A 507 1.26 -18.03 -15.88
CA GLU A 507 0.50 -16.80 -15.70
C GLU A 507 0.79 -16.27 -14.30
N PHE A 508 1.48 -15.13 -14.19
CA PHE A 508 1.77 -14.54 -12.90
C PHE A 508 0.71 -13.51 -12.48
N ILE A 509 0.39 -13.55 -11.19
CA ILE A 509 -0.50 -12.58 -10.53
C ILE A 509 0.39 -11.64 -9.72
N SER A 510 0.40 -10.35 -10.07
CA SER A 510 1.24 -9.35 -9.38
C SER A 510 0.53 -8.87 -8.12
N LEU A 511 1.11 -9.13 -6.94
CA LEU A 511 0.57 -8.69 -5.65
C LEU A 511 1.57 -7.76 -4.99
N LYS A 512 1.38 -6.45 -5.21
CA LYS A 512 2.29 -5.43 -4.69
C LYS A 512 1.98 -5.15 -3.23
N VAL A 513 2.84 -5.67 -2.36
CA VAL A 513 2.81 -5.43 -0.90
C VAL A 513 4.02 -4.63 -0.41
N MET A 514 5.01 -4.43 -1.29
CA MET A 514 6.22 -3.65 -1.02
C MET A 514 6.20 -2.35 -1.79
N ASN A 515 6.53 -1.25 -1.10
CA ASN A 515 6.70 0.06 -1.72
C ASN A 515 7.99 0.12 -2.57
N GLN A 516 8.24 1.27 -3.20
CA GLN A 516 9.44 1.50 -4.03
C GLN A 516 10.77 1.28 -3.29
N SER A 517 10.76 1.30 -1.95
CA SER A 517 11.93 1.08 -1.08
C SER A 517 12.10 -0.38 -0.64
N GLY A 518 11.19 -1.25 -1.06
CA GLY A 518 11.16 -2.65 -0.65
C GLY A 518 10.66 -2.87 0.78
N ALA A 519 9.86 -1.96 1.32
CA ALA A 519 9.25 -2.07 2.64
C ALA A 519 7.73 -2.24 2.53
N GLY A 520 7.17 -3.04 3.45
CA GLY A 520 5.76 -3.34 3.55
C GLY A 520 5.39 -3.70 4.98
N ASN A 521 4.18 -4.21 5.18
CA ASN A 521 3.70 -4.63 6.49
C ASN A 521 3.04 -6.02 6.43
N LEU A 522 2.90 -6.64 7.60
CA LEU A 522 2.35 -7.97 7.71
C LEU A 522 0.88 -8.01 7.27
N PHE A 523 0.06 -7.03 7.66
CA PHE A 523 -1.36 -7.00 7.30
C PHE A 523 -1.60 -7.14 5.79
N HIS A 524 -0.90 -6.35 4.97
CA HIS A 524 -0.98 -6.44 3.51
C HIS A 524 -0.43 -7.75 2.96
N THR A 525 0.61 -8.30 3.58
CA THR A 525 1.10 -9.67 3.27
C THR A 525 0.01 -10.72 3.49
N LEU A 526 -0.71 -10.67 4.63
CA LEU A 526 -1.79 -11.62 4.92
C LEU A 526 -2.88 -11.54 3.86
N CYS A 527 -3.31 -10.33 3.51
CA CYS A 527 -4.34 -10.12 2.49
C CYS A 527 -3.92 -10.61 1.11
N ALA A 528 -2.66 -10.39 0.71
CA ALA A 528 -2.13 -10.91 -0.53
C ALA A 528 -2.14 -12.45 -0.57
N ILE A 529 -1.82 -13.13 0.54
CA ILE A 529 -1.84 -14.60 0.60
C ILE A 529 -3.27 -15.14 0.49
N TYR A 530 -4.24 -14.53 1.19
CA TYR A 530 -5.65 -14.91 1.06
C TYR A 530 -6.15 -14.71 -0.37
N TYR A 531 -5.90 -13.53 -0.95
CA TYR A 531 -6.27 -13.22 -2.34
C TYR A 531 -5.66 -14.23 -3.33
N ALA A 532 -4.34 -14.48 -3.26
CA ALA A 532 -3.67 -15.45 -4.12
C ALA A 532 -4.30 -16.85 -4.01
N SER A 533 -4.61 -17.27 -2.78
CA SER A 533 -5.18 -18.59 -2.50
C SER A 533 -6.60 -18.76 -3.07
N ASP A 534 -7.37 -17.68 -3.19
CA ASP A 534 -8.70 -17.70 -3.79
C ASP A 534 -8.72 -17.58 -5.32
N LYS A 535 -7.67 -16.99 -5.91
CA LYS A 535 -7.48 -16.91 -7.37
C LYS A 535 -6.92 -18.19 -8.01
N GLN A 536 -7.08 -19.34 -7.34
CA GLN A 536 -6.62 -20.65 -7.83
C GLN A 536 -5.13 -20.65 -8.23
N THR A 537 -4.31 -19.96 -7.44
CA THR A 537 -2.86 -19.92 -7.64
C THR A 537 -2.25 -21.29 -7.35
N ASP A 538 -1.27 -21.73 -8.13
CA ASP A 538 -0.55 -22.97 -7.87
C ASP A 538 0.64 -22.77 -6.92
N ILE A 539 1.35 -21.66 -7.11
CA ILE A 539 2.59 -21.31 -6.42
C ILE A 539 2.56 -19.83 -6.02
N ILE A 540 2.89 -19.53 -4.76
CA ILE A 540 3.18 -18.16 -4.30
C ILE A 540 4.70 -18.04 -4.15
N ASN A 541 5.32 -17.12 -4.86
CA ASN A 541 6.70 -16.70 -4.60
C ASN A 541 6.68 -15.51 -3.64
N TYR A 542 7.30 -15.66 -2.47
CA TYR A 542 7.38 -14.61 -1.44
C TYR A 542 8.85 -14.34 -1.09
N SER A 543 9.38 -13.22 -1.58
CA SER A 543 10.81 -12.89 -1.48
C SER A 543 11.10 -11.76 -0.48
N ALA A 544 10.49 -11.89 0.69
CA ALA A 544 10.52 -10.92 1.77
C ALA A 544 10.33 -11.62 3.12
N GLY A 545 10.46 -10.86 4.21
CA GLY A 545 10.12 -11.37 5.52
C GLY A 545 10.47 -10.42 6.67
N TYR A 546 10.42 -11.00 7.87
CA TYR A 546 10.92 -10.38 9.08
C TYR A 546 11.51 -11.45 10.01
N VAL A 547 12.49 -11.04 10.82
CA VAL A 547 13.04 -11.86 11.91
C VAL A 547 12.33 -11.49 13.20
N GLY A 548 11.75 -12.45 13.91
CA GLY A 548 10.96 -12.15 15.11
C GLY A 548 10.18 -13.34 15.67
N GLN A 549 9.12 -13.05 16.40
CA GLN A 549 8.15 -14.06 16.86
C GLN A 549 7.20 -14.50 15.74
N GLU A 550 6.68 -15.72 15.87
CA GLU A 550 5.62 -16.22 15.00
C GLU A 550 4.35 -15.39 15.19
N SER A 551 3.75 -14.94 14.07
CA SER A 551 2.39 -14.45 14.05
C SER A 551 1.41 -15.60 13.78
N SER A 552 0.48 -15.82 14.69
CA SER A 552 -0.61 -16.80 14.53
C SER A 552 -1.49 -16.50 13.32
N MET A 553 -1.70 -15.23 13.01
CA MET A 553 -2.44 -14.80 11.81
C MET A 553 -1.66 -15.11 10.52
N PHE A 554 -0.32 -15.00 10.56
CA PHE A 554 0.51 -15.41 9.44
C PHE A 554 0.44 -16.92 9.24
N ARG A 555 0.56 -17.70 10.32
CA ARG A 555 0.33 -19.15 10.28
C ARG A 555 -1.02 -19.51 9.68
N ALA A 556 -2.10 -18.84 10.10
CA ALA A 556 -3.44 -19.08 9.58
C ALA A 556 -3.55 -18.82 8.08
N ALA A 557 -2.90 -17.77 7.55
CA ALA A 557 -2.86 -17.50 6.12
C ALA A 557 -2.08 -18.58 5.35
N ILE A 558 -0.97 -19.08 5.90
CA ILE A 558 -0.21 -20.20 5.32
C ILE A 558 -1.04 -21.49 5.30
N ASP A 559 -1.75 -21.79 6.39
CA ASP A 559 -2.62 -22.96 6.49
C ASP A 559 -3.82 -22.85 5.53
N TYR A 560 -4.34 -21.64 5.30
CA TYR A 560 -5.37 -21.40 4.27
C TYR A 560 -4.85 -21.74 2.87
N ALA A 561 -3.68 -21.24 2.51
CA ALA A 561 -3.02 -21.56 1.24
C ALA A 561 -2.77 -23.07 1.10
N LYS A 562 -2.36 -23.74 2.19
CA LYS A 562 -2.16 -25.19 2.25
C LYS A 562 -3.45 -25.96 1.94
N MET A 563 -4.58 -25.56 2.53
CA MET A 563 -5.89 -26.17 2.27
C MET A 563 -6.33 -26.02 0.81
N LYS A 564 -5.89 -24.94 0.14
CA LYS A 564 -6.13 -24.67 -1.28
C LYS A 564 -5.09 -25.34 -2.20
N ASN A 565 -4.22 -26.19 -1.66
CA ASN A 565 -3.15 -26.90 -2.38
C ASN A 565 -2.11 -25.96 -3.03
N VAL A 566 -1.89 -24.78 -2.43
CA VAL A 566 -0.94 -23.77 -2.90
C VAL A 566 0.42 -24.00 -2.25
N ILE A 567 1.47 -24.02 -3.07
CA ILE A 567 2.87 -24.09 -2.60
C ILE A 567 3.38 -22.67 -2.37
N ILE A 568 4.05 -22.42 -1.25
CA ILE A 568 4.68 -21.13 -0.97
C ILE A 568 6.19 -21.33 -1.02
N VAL A 569 6.87 -20.56 -1.86
CA VAL A 569 8.32 -20.56 -1.96
C VAL A 569 8.83 -19.28 -1.31
N ALA A 570 9.51 -19.43 -0.18
CA ALA A 570 9.99 -18.33 0.66
C ALA A 570 11.52 -18.26 0.65
N SER A 571 12.06 -17.07 0.48
CA SER A 571 13.50 -16.82 0.65
C SER A 571 13.90 -16.97 2.12
N ALA A 572 15.11 -17.51 2.37
CA ALA A 572 15.60 -17.71 3.73
C ALA A 572 16.04 -16.42 4.44
N GLY A 573 16.29 -15.34 3.69
CA GLY A 573 16.83 -14.06 4.17
C GLY A 573 18.31 -13.83 3.83
N ASN A 574 18.78 -12.59 3.91
CA ASN A 574 20.08 -12.14 3.34
C ASN A 574 21.07 -11.57 4.38
N GLU A 575 20.93 -11.94 5.65
CA GLU A 575 21.75 -11.41 6.75
C GLU A 575 22.91 -12.34 7.17
N GLY A 576 23.05 -13.51 6.53
CA GLY A 576 24.01 -14.54 6.91
C GLY A 576 23.71 -15.21 8.27
N MET A 577 22.46 -15.09 8.74
CA MET A 577 21.99 -15.58 10.02
C MET A 577 21.56 -17.04 9.99
N ASP A 578 21.49 -17.65 11.16
CA ASP A 578 21.00 -19.01 11.36
C ASP A 578 19.53 -18.94 11.80
N ASN A 579 18.61 -19.36 10.93
CA ASN A 579 17.16 -19.33 11.14
C ASN A 579 16.70 -20.29 12.24
N ASP A 580 17.52 -21.27 12.66
CA ASP A 580 17.23 -22.08 13.84
C ASP A 580 17.40 -21.27 15.14
N MET A 581 18.19 -20.18 15.10
CA MET A 581 18.43 -19.26 16.22
C MET A 581 17.66 -17.94 16.11
N PHE A 582 17.49 -17.43 14.89
CA PHE A 582 16.84 -16.18 14.56
C PHE A 582 15.71 -16.44 13.55
N PRO A 583 14.52 -16.84 14.02
CA PRO A 583 13.42 -17.25 13.16
C PRO A 583 13.03 -16.18 12.15
N HIS A 584 13.06 -16.53 10.86
CA HIS A 584 12.71 -15.64 9.74
C HIS A 584 11.39 -16.07 9.10
N TYR A 585 10.34 -15.25 9.15
CA TYR A 585 9.01 -15.58 8.62
C TYR A 585 8.77 -14.95 7.24
N PRO A 586 8.15 -15.67 6.28
CA PRO A 586 7.50 -16.97 6.43
C PRO A 586 8.43 -18.19 6.30
N SER A 587 9.72 -18.01 6.01
CA SER A 587 10.64 -19.14 5.74
C SER A 587 10.73 -20.17 6.89
N GLN A 588 10.48 -19.75 8.13
CA GLN A 588 10.43 -20.60 9.32
C GLN A 588 9.23 -21.58 9.33
N PHE A 589 8.22 -21.34 8.49
CA PHE A 589 7.06 -22.20 8.38
C PHE A 589 7.31 -23.47 7.56
N SER A 590 8.51 -23.65 7.00
CA SER A 590 8.93 -24.86 6.33
C SER A 590 9.04 -26.08 7.25
N GLY A 591 9.35 -27.24 6.66
CA GLY A 591 9.53 -28.49 7.35
C GLY A 591 8.60 -29.60 6.87
N THR A 592 8.66 -30.76 7.54
CA THR A 592 7.93 -31.95 7.11
C THR A 592 6.42 -31.72 7.08
N GLY A 593 5.81 -31.92 5.92
CA GLY A 593 4.37 -31.76 5.70
C GLY A 593 3.88 -30.32 5.55
N SER A 594 4.79 -29.33 5.54
CA SER A 594 4.49 -27.94 5.22
C SER A 594 4.26 -27.73 3.72
N ASN A 595 3.49 -26.71 3.36
CA ASN A 595 3.41 -26.19 1.99
C ASN A 595 4.40 -25.05 1.72
N VAL A 596 5.22 -24.68 2.70
CA VAL A 596 6.27 -23.67 2.57
C VAL A 596 7.60 -24.35 2.27
N VAL A 597 8.31 -23.86 1.25
CA VAL A 597 9.68 -24.24 0.89
C VAL A 597 10.60 -23.07 1.19
N SER A 598 11.53 -23.25 2.13
CA SER A 598 12.54 -22.26 2.52
C SER A 598 13.80 -22.41 1.69
N VAL A 599 14.22 -21.31 1.03
CA VAL A 599 15.27 -21.35 -0.02
C VAL A 599 16.48 -20.48 0.32
N ALA A 600 17.65 -21.11 0.43
CA ALA A 600 18.94 -20.46 0.55
C ALA A 600 19.58 -20.11 -0.81
N ALA A 601 20.49 -19.14 -0.82
CA ALA A 601 21.25 -18.74 -2.00
C ALA A 601 22.57 -19.50 -2.09
N PHE A 602 22.77 -20.18 -3.21
CA PHE A 602 24.02 -20.83 -3.57
C PHE A 602 24.84 -19.93 -4.50
N ASP A 603 26.15 -19.89 -4.26
CA ASP A 603 27.14 -19.24 -5.11
C ASP A 603 27.85 -20.32 -5.93
N ASP A 604 27.50 -20.42 -7.21
CA ASP A 604 28.07 -21.42 -8.13
C ASP A 604 29.58 -21.23 -8.33
N LEU A 605 30.08 -20.00 -8.25
CA LEU A 605 31.52 -19.71 -8.40
C LEU A 605 32.30 -20.11 -7.15
N ALA A 606 31.75 -19.85 -5.97
CA ALA A 606 32.36 -20.24 -4.70
C ALA A 606 32.17 -21.73 -4.37
N GLY A 607 31.15 -22.38 -4.95
CA GLY A 607 30.83 -23.79 -4.72
C GLY A 607 30.20 -24.07 -3.35
N GLY A 608 29.45 -23.11 -2.81
CA GLY A 608 28.82 -23.18 -1.48
C GLY A 608 27.71 -22.16 -1.31
N LEU A 609 27.14 -22.06 -0.10
CA LEU A 609 26.18 -20.99 0.20
C LEU A 609 26.83 -19.61 0.03
N ALA A 610 26.08 -18.67 -0.51
CA ALA A 610 26.50 -17.28 -0.56
C ALA A 610 26.69 -16.75 0.86
N ASN A 611 27.73 -15.93 1.09
CA ASN A 611 28.07 -15.44 2.43
C ASN A 611 26.94 -14.65 3.12
N PHE A 612 26.00 -14.10 2.34
CA PHE A 612 24.84 -13.38 2.85
C PHE A 612 23.63 -14.30 3.08
N SER A 613 23.61 -15.53 2.55
CA SER A 613 22.44 -16.39 2.69
C SER A 613 22.23 -16.76 4.14
N ASN A 614 21.01 -16.57 4.63
CA ASN A 614 20.59 -17.24 5.85
C ASN A 614 20.60 -18.76 5.65
N LYS A 615 20.70 -19.48 6.77
CA LYS A 615 20.92 -20.93 6.85
C LYS A 615 20.19 -21.52 8.06
N GLY A 616 20.40 -22.79 8.36
CA GLY A 616 19.74 -23.50 9.46
C GLY A 616 19.03 -24.75 8.96
N GLN A 617 18.80 -25.72 9.84
CA GLN A 617 18.16 -26.99 9.49
C GLN A 617 16.70 -26.82 9.07
N VAL A 618 16.06 -25.70 9.45
CA VAL A 618 14.74 -25.31 8.93
C VAL A 618 14.74 -24.96 7.43
N VAL A 619 15.89 -24.60 6.84
CA VAL A 619 15.98 -24.26 5.41
C VAL A 619 16.00 -25.54 4.56
N ASP A 620 15.07 -25.68 3.62
CA ASP A 620 14.85 -26.95 2.92
C ASP A 620 15.84 -27.18 1.76
N ILE A 621 16.20 -26.13 1.02
CA ILE A 621 16.95 -26.27 -0.23
C ILE A 621 17.78 -25.01 -0.51
N ALA A 622 18.89 -25.16 -1.25
CA ALA A 622 19.61 -24.02 -1.83
C ALA A 622 19.44 -24.00 -3.34
N ALA A 623 19.42 -22.82 -3.95
CA ALA A 623 19.39 -22.64 -5.40
C ALA A 623 20.32 -21.50 -5.84
N PRO A 624 20.71 -21.41 -7.13
CA PRO A 624 21.55 -20.31 -7.62
C PRO A 624 20.97 -18.94 -7.26
N GLY A 625 21.75 -18.14 -6.55
CA GLY A 625 21.30 -16.83 -6.04
C GLY A 625 22.35 -15.73 -6.12
N VAL A 626 23.45 -15.95 -6.84
CA VAL A 626 24.53 -14.97 -7.01
C VAL A 626 24.74 -14.65 -8.49
N SER A 627 24.85 -13.35 -8.79
CA SER A 627 25.03 -12.79 -10.13
C SER A 627 23.97 -13.26 -11.13
N ILE A 628 22.69 -13.20 -10.73
CA ILE A 628 21.56 -13.66 -11.54
C ILE A 628 21.06 -12.54 -12.44
N LEU A 629 21.16 -12.76 -13.74
CA LEU A 629 20.61 -11.88 -14.78
C LEU A 629 19.10 -12.12 -14.94
N SER A 630 18.32 -11.05 -14.86
CA SER A 630 16.87 -11.07 -15.11
C SER A 630 16.34 -9.68 -15.47
N THR A 631 15.03 -9.57 -15.70
CA THR A 631 14.32 -8.37 -16.09
C THR A 631 14.28 -7.32 -14.98
N ILE A 632 14.25 -6.04 -15.33
CA ILE A 632 14.06 -4.89 -14.42
C ILE A 632 13.18 -3.85 -15.14
N PRO A 633 12.49 -2.96 -14.41
CA PRO A 633 11.63 -1.96 -15.01
C PRO A 633 12.41 -0.99 -15.92
N GLY A 634 11.78 -0.63 -17.03
CA GLY A 634 12.26 0.44 -17.93
C GLY A 634 12.99 -0.03 -19.18
N GLN A 635 12.95 0.80 -20.21
CA GLN A 635 13.65 0.58 -21.49
C GLN A 635 14.89 1.48 -21.58
N SER A 636 15.92 1.19 -20.78
CA SER A 636 17.26 1.78 -20.95
C SER A 636 18.04 1.08 -22.08
N ASP A 637 19.26 1.52 -22.34
CA ASP A 637 20.20 0.94 -23.33
C ASP A 637 20.44 -0.58 -23.16
N ASN A 638 20.06 -1.17 -22.02
CA ASN A 638 20.23 -2.59 -21.68
C ASN A 638 18.97 -3.44 -21.92
N HIS A 639 17.97 -2.91 -22.61
CA HIS A 639 16.72 -3.60 -22.95
C HIS A 639 15.90 -4.09 -21.74
N GLY A 640 16.08 -3.49 -20.55
CA GLY A 640 15.30 -3.84 -19.35
C GLY A 640 15.87 -5.03 -18.54
N PHE A 641 17.19 -5.22 -18.51
CA PHE A 641 17.83 -6.32 -17.76
C PHE A 641 18.87 -5.84 -16.75
N GLY A 642 18.94 -6.54 -15.61
CA GLY A 642 19.89 -6.28 -14.53
C GLY A 642 20.35 -7.54 -13.80
N ILE A 643 21.49 -7.44 -13.13
CA ILE A 643 22.10 -8.52 -12.35
C ILE A 643 21.86 -8.24 -10.86
N LYS A 644 21.28 -9.22 -10.17
CA LYS A 644 21.03 -9.17 -8.72
C LYS A 644 21.46 -10.46 -8.03
N SER A 645 21.84 -10.35 -6.75
CA SER A 645 22.26 -11.48 -5.90
C SER A 645 21.46 -11.50 -4.59
N GLY A 646 20.76 -12.60 -4.30
CA GLY A 646 19.91 -12.73 -3.10
C GLY A 646 19.25 -14.11 -2.99
N THR A 647 18.78 -14.46 -1.78
CA THR A 647 17.88 -15.62 -1.57
C THR A 647 16.56 -15.47 -2.33
N SER A 648 16.15 -14.24 -2.64
CA SER A 648 15.02 -13.93 -3.53
C SER A 648 15.18 -14.57 -4.91
N MET A 649 16.35 -14.41 -5.54
CA MET A 649 16.64 -14.99 -6.86
C MET A 649 16.65 -16.53 -6.80
N ALA A 650 17.17 -17.09 -5.70
CA ALA A 650 17.15 -18.53 -5.45
C ALA A 650 15.72 -19.07 -5.29
N ALA A 651 14.86 -18.36 -4.54
CA ALA A 651 13.44 -18.70 -4.39
C ALA A 651 12.72 -18.67 -5.74
N ALA A 652 12.97 -17.67 -6.58
CA ALA A 652 12.42 -17.59 -7.94
C ALA A 652 12.86 -18.79 -8.82
N ALA A 653 14.12 -19.22 -8.70
CA ALA A 653 14.62 -20.41 -9.40
C ALA A 653 13.91 -21.70 -8.95
N VAL A 654 13.61 -21.85 -7.65
CA VAL A 654 12.82 -22.96 -7.12
C VAL A 654 11.37 -22.91 -7.61
N SER A 655 10.74 -21.72 -7.59
CA SER A 655 9.39 -21.49 -8.14
C SER A 655 9.29 -21.96 -9.60
N ARG A 656 10.31 -21.64 -10.42
CA ARG A 656 10.40 -22.13 -11.80
C ARG A 656 10.43 -23.66 -11.91
N GLN A 657 11.17 -24.36 -11.05
CA GLN A 657 11.20 -25.83 -11.08
C GLN A 657 9.85 -26.44 -10.69
N LEU A 658 9.16 -25.83 -9.72
CA LEU A 658 7.83 -26.26 -9.33
C LEU A 658 6.79 -26.03 -10.44
N VAL A 659 6.92 -24.96 -11.23
CA VAL A 659 6.12 -24.76 -12.45
C VAL A 659 6.27 -25.94 -13.40
N LEU A 660 7.52 -26.33 -13.72
CA LEU A 660 7.77 -27.46 -14.64
C LEU A 660 7.23 -28.78 -14.11
N PHE A 661 7.32 -29.00 -12.80
CA PHE A 661 6.76 -30.20 -12.18
C PHE A 661 5.23 -30.21 -12.24
N LYS A 662 4.57 -29.10 -11.86
CA LYS A 662 3.10 -29.02 -11.85
C LYS A 662 2.51 -29.04 -13.26
N ALA A 663 3.16 -28.43 -14.24
CA ALA A 663 2.74 -28.52 -15.63
C ALA A 663 2.72 -29.96 -16.15
N ALA A 664 3.69 -30.79 -15.72
CA ALA A 664 3.73 -32.21 -16.05
C ALA A 664 2.78 -33.08 -15.20
N ASN A 665 2.38 -32.59 -14.03
CA ASN A 665 1.58 -33.31 -13.03
C ASN A 665 0.50 -32.39 -12.43
N PRO A 666 -0.49 -31.91 -13.21
CA PRO A 666 -1.41 -30.84 -12.79
C PRO A 666 -2.29 -31.20 -11.59
N THR A 667 -2.52 -32.50 -11.34
CA THR A 667 -3.28 -32.97 -10.18
C THR A 667 -2.41 -33.25 -8.95
N ALA A 668 -1.11 -32.98 -9.01
CA ALA A 668 -0.21 -33.23 -7.89
C ALA A 668 -0.55 -32.30 -6.72
N THR A 669 -0.51 -32.87 -5.53
CA THR A 669 -0.59 -32.13 -4.28
C THR A 669 0.67 -31.29 -4.05
N TYR A 670 0.54 -30.23 -3.25
CA TYR A 670 1.68 -29.42 -2.81
C TYR A 670 2.79 -30.31 -2.22
N ASN A 671 2.40 -31.33 -1.44
CA ASN A 671 3.33 -32.23 -0.78
C ASN A 671 4.05 -33.13 -1.77
N GLU A 672 3.38 -33.66 -2.80
CA GLU A 672 4.04 -34.45 -3.86
C GLU A 672 5.08 -33.61 -4.61
N ALA A 673 4.75 -32.36 -4.94
CA ALA A 673 5.67 -31.45 -5.62
C ALA A 673 6.89 -31.10 -4.76
N ILE A 674 6.68 -30.76 -3.48
CA ILE A 674 7.78 -30.46 -2.55
C ILE A 674 8.64 -31.70 -2.29
N GLN A 675 8.04 -32.86 -2.06
CA GLN A 675 8.80 -34.10 -1.86
C GLN A 675 9.58 -34.50 -3.11
N PHE A 676 9.03 -34.26 -4.30
CA PHE A 676 9.78 -34.45 -5.53
C PHE A 676 11.01 -33.54 -5.56
N LEU A 677 10.84 -32.24 -5.27
CA LEU A 677 11.91 -31.26 -5.23
C LEU A 677 13.03 -31.65 -4.25
N LEU A 678 12.67 -32.02 -3.02
CA LEU A 678 13.61 -32.26 -1.91
C LEU A 678 14.29 -33.63 -1.95
N ASN A 679 13.69 -34.65 -2.59
CA ASN A 679 14.26 -36.00 -2.64
C ASN A 679 15.24 -36.23 -3.81
N ASN A 680 15.53 -35.21 -4.62
CA ASN A 680 16.52 -35.35 -5.69
C ASN A 680 17.95 -35.44 -5.13
N ASP A 681 18.81 -36.23 -5.76
CA ASP A 681 20.21 -36.53 -5.37
C ASP A 681 21.16 -35.31 -5.50
N GLY A 682 20.71 -34.10 -5.17
CA GLY A 682 21.51 -32.87 -5.19
C GLY A 682 22.71 -32.93 -4.23
N GLN A 683 23.69 -32.04 -4.43
CA GLN A 683 24.81 -31.90 -3.50
C GLN A 683 24.26 -31.56 -2.11
N LYS A 684 24.58 -32.39 -1.10
CA LYS A 684 24.22 -32.08 0.29
C LYS A 684 24.96 -30.84 0.76
N ILE A 685 24.25 -29.95 1.45
CA ILE A 685 24.80 -28.73 2.04
C ILE A 685 24.60 -28.84 3.55
N SER A 686 25.71 -28.90 4.30
CA SER A 686 25.64 -29.17 5.74
C SER A 686 25.03 -28.04 6.57
N GLU A 687 25.03 -26.80 6.05
CA GLU A 687 24.46 -25.66 6.76
C GLU A 687 22.92 -25.59 6.71
N ILE A 688 22.26 -26.43 5.91
CA ILE A 688 20.79 -26.44 5.76
C ILE A 688 20.20 -27.85 5.94
N GLY A 689 18.87 -27.96 5.95
CA GLY A 689 18.15 -29.23 6.09
C GLY A 689 18.22 -30.13 4.84
N GLY A 690 18.35 -29.55 3.65
CA GLY A 690 18.47 -30.29 2.38
C GLY A 690 19.72 -30.00 1.56
N GLY A 691 19.57 -30.02 0.23
CA GLY A 691 20.67 -29.96 -0.72
C GLY A 691 20.58 -28.81 -1.70
N LEU A 692 21.49 -28.82 -2.67
CA LEU A 692 21.45 -27.94 -3.84
C LEU A 692 20.36 -28.41 -4.82
N LEU A 693 19.58 -27.45 -5.31
CA LEU A 693 18.59 -27.63 -6.36
C LEU A 693 19.22 -28.26 -7.61
N GLN A 694 18.58 -29.30 -8.13
CA GLN A 694 18.88 -29.79 -9.48
C GLN A 694 18.00 -29.04 -10.49
N ASP A 695 18.62 -28.39 -11.46
CA ASP A 695 17.90 -27.66 -12.50
C ASP A 695 17.34 -28.63 -13.56
N PHE A 696 16.04 -28.57 -13.77
CA PHE A 696 15.35 -29.33 -14.80
C PHE A 696 15.10 -28.45 -16.02
N THR A 697 15.53 -28.96 -17.17
CA THR A 697 15.39 -28.28 -18.47
C THR A 697 14.16 -28.74 -19.26
N ASN A 698 13.37 -29.67 -18.72
CA ASN A 698 12.17 -30.23 -19.34
C ASN A 698 11.12 -30.61 -18.28
N CYS A 699 9.86 -30.71 -18.69
CA CYS A 699 8.79 -31.28 -17.86
C CYS A 699 9.07 -32.73 -17.45
N ILE A 700 8.80 -33.03 -16.18
CA ILE A 700 9.13 -34.32 -15.57
C ILE A 700 7.86 -35.11 -15.33
N VAL A 701 7.70 -36.20 -16.10
CA VAL A 701 6.57 -37.12 -15.96
C VAL A 701 6.96 -38.27 -15.05
N GLY A 702 6.23 -38.45 -13.95
CA GLY A 702 6.23 -39.69 -13.17
C GLY A 702 6.86 -39.58 -11.78
N VAL A 703 6.02 -39.67 -10.76
CA VAL A 703 6.45 -39.98 -9.39
C VAL A 703 6.38 -41.51 -9.22
N LYS A 704 7.52 -42.17 -9.00
CA LYS A 704 7.55 -43.48 -8.34
C LYS A 704 7.57 -43.20 -6.84
N GLU A 705 6.46 -43.42 -6.15
CA GLU A 705 6.38 -43.24 -4.70
C GLU A 705 7.38 -44.16 -3.96
N PRO A 706 8.07 -43.66 -2.92
CA PRO A 706 8.18 -44.39 -1.67
C PRO A 706 6.91 -44.15 -0.85
N ALA A 707 6.23 -45.23 -0.47
CA ALA A 707 5.03 -45.18 0.36
C ALA A 707 5.27 -44.32 1.62
N SER A 708 4.62 -43.16 1.70
CA SER A 708 4.59 -42.35 2.92
C SER A 708 3.14 -42.18 3.38
N LYS A 709 2.94 -42.26 4.70
CA LYS A 709 1.64 -42.14 5.35
C LYS A 709 1.11 -40.73 5.10
N GLN A 710 -0.05 -40.62 4.47
CA GLN A 710 -0.70 -39.35 4.19
C GLN A 710 -1.57 -38.95 5.39
N GLU A 711 -1.37 -37.74 5.90
CA GLU A 711 -2.19 -37.12 6.94
C GLU A 711 -2.91 -35.91 6.34
N THR A 712 -4.15 -36.07 5.88
CA THR A 712 -4.98 -34.93 5.49
C THR A 712 -5.99 -34.66 6.60
N PRO A 713 -5.87 -33.56 7.36
CA PRO A 713 -6.88 -33.18 8.33
C PRO A 713 -8.17 -32.78 7.61
N ILE A 714 -9.30 -33.33 8.04
CA ILE A 714 -10.64 -32.92 7.61
C ILE A 714 -11.26 -32.07 8.71
N VAL A 715 -11.61 -30.83 8.39
CA VAL A 715 -12.27 -29.90 9.32
C VAL A 715 -13.75 -30.26 9.45
N ALA A 716 -14.25 -30.36 10.69
CA ALA A 716 -15.67 -30.61 10.95
C ALA A 716 -16.52 -29.35 10.68
N PHE A 717 -17.62 -29.51 9.93
CA PHE A 717 -18.62 -28.46 9.68
C PHE A 717 -19.97 -28.79 10.34
N PRO A 718 -20.73 -27.77 10.81
CA PRO A 718 -20.43 -26.33 10.77
C PRO A 718 -19.36 -25.92 11.80
N ASN A 719 -18.68 -24.79 11.56
CA ASN A 719 -17.76 -24.16 12.49
C ASN A 719 -18.36 -22.81 12.96
N PRO A 720 -18.54 -22.56 14.28
CA PRO A 720 -18.23 -23.42 15.43
C PRO A 720 -19.11 -24.66 15.52
N PHE A 721 -18.49 -25.79 15.82
CA PHE A 721 -19.13 -27.09 15.91
C PHE A 721 -19.80 -27.30 17.27
N SER A 722 -21.05 -27.79 17.30
CA SER A 722 -21.69 -28.31 18.52
C SER A 722 -22.58 -29.52 18.22
N GLY A 723 -22.35 -30.66 18.88
CA GLY A 723 -23.22 -31.84 18.77
C GLY A 723 -22.57 -33.10 18.20
N ASP A 724 -23.34 -33.93 17.48
CA ASP A 724 -22.87 -35.16 16.83
C ASP A 724 -22.57 -34.90 15.35
N PHE A 725 -21.57 -35.58 14.80
CA PHE A 725 -21.32 -35.55 13.37
C PHE A 725 -21.07 -36.93 12.77
N ARG A 726 -21.21 -36.99 11.46
CA ARG A 726 -20.90 -38.19 10.69
C ARG A 726 -19.76 -37.89 9.73
N VAL A 727 -18.80 -38.80 9.69
CA VAL A 727 -17.73 -38.84 8.70
C VAL A 727 -18.20 -39.81 7.62
N GLU A 728 -18.63 -39.28 6.48
CA GLU A 728 -18.99 -40.05 5.29
C GLU A 728 -17.79 -40.17 4.38
N CYS A 729 -17.37 -41.40 4.08
CA CYS A 729 -16.22 -41.59 3.23
C CYS A 729 -16.25 -42.88 2.40
N GLN A 730 -15.60 -42.86 1.24
CA GLN A 730 -15.51 -44.01 0.34
C GLN A 730 -14.25 -44.84 0.54
N TRP A 731 -14.39 -46.08 1.02
CA TRP A 731 -13.27 -46.97 1.33
C TRP A 731 -12.82 -47.79 0.12
N PRO A 732 -11.55 -47.64 -0.30
CA PRO A 732 -11.06 -48.34 -1.48
C PRO A 732 -10.74 -49.81 -1.20
N GLU A 733 -10.30 -50.15 0.01
CA GLU A 733 -9.81 -51.49 0.38
C GLU A 733 -10.12 -51.84 1.85
N ASN A 734 -10.02 -53.12 2.21
CA ASN A 734 -10.20 -53.58 3.59
C ASN A 734 -8.90 -53.38 4.39
N GLU A 735 -8.79 -52.27 5.10
CA GLU A 735 -7.66 -51.98 5.98
C GLU A 735 -8.08 -51.31 7.29
N THR A 736 -7.17 -51.32 8.28
CA THR A 736 -7.40 -50.64 9.55
C THR A 736 -6.97 -49.18 9.43
N VAL A 737 -7.91 -48.27 9.66
CA VAL A 737 -7.71 -46.82 9.65
C VAL A 737 -7.78 -46.31 11.08
N ARG A 738 -6.82 -45.47 11.49
CA ARG A 738 -6.88 -44.77 12.77
C ARG A 738 -7.50 -43.40 12.58
N LEU A 739 -8.64 -43.17 13.20
CA LEU A 739 -9.29 -41.86 13.27
C LEU A 739 -8.85 -41.14 14.54
N THR A 740 -8.38 -39.91 14.43
CA THR A 740 -7.99 -39.05 15.55
C THR A 740 -8.68 -37.70 15.42
N VAL A 741 -9.23 -37.15 16.50
CA VAL A 741 -9.84 -35.81 16.49
C VAL A 741 -9.05 -34.87 17.38
N PHE A 742 -8.74 -33.67 16.90
CA PHE A 742 -8.10 -32.60 17.65
C PHE A 742 -9.02 -31.38 17.72
N ASN A 743 -8.88 -30.56 18.76
CA ASN A 743 -9.50 -29.23 18.81
C ASN A 743 -8.61 -28.17 18.12
N ALA A 744 -9.12 -26.93 18.03
CA ALA A 744 -8.45 -25.78 17.42
C ALA A 744 -7.02 -25.51 17.95
N VAL A 745 -6.74 -25.88 19.20
CA VAL A 745 -5.44 -25.68 19.85
C VAL A 745 -4.54 -26.93 19.78
N GLY A 746 -4.88 -27.90 18.93
CA GLY A 746 -4.07 -29.11 18.69
C GLY A 746 -4.13 -30.16 19.80
N GLN A 747 -5.07 -30.09 20.74
CA GLN A 747 -5.26 -31.13 21.75
C GLN A 747 -6.08 -32.29 21.18
N ARG A 748 -5.61 -33.52 21.34
CA ARG A 748 -6.32 -34.74 20.92
C ARG A 748 -7.53 -35.01 21.83
N ILE A 749 -8.72 -34.98 21.24
CA ILE A 749 -10.02 -35.18 21.89
C ILE A 749 -10.52 -36.61 21.74
N LEU A 750 -10.26 -37.25 20.59
CA LEU A 750 -10.71 -38.62 20.30
C LEU A 750 -9.62 -39.39 19.52
N GLN A 751 -9.54 -40.69 19.73
CA GLN A 751 -8.78 -41.61 18.87
C GLN A 751 -9.47 -42.97 18.82
N GLN A 752 -9.69 -43.50 17.62
CA GLN A 752 -10.37 -44.77 17.40
C GLN A 752 -9.78 -45.49 16.18
N ASP A 753 -9.44 -46.76 16.33
CA ASP A 753 -9.07 -47.62 15.21
C ASP A 753 -10.36 -48.23 14.59
N LEU A 754 -10.47 -48.16 13.27
CA LEU A 754 -11.63 -48.55 12.47
C LEU A 754 -11.21 -49.62 11.46
N SER A 755 -12.03 -50.65 11.25
CA SER A 755 -11.85 -51.65 10.18
C SER A 755 -13.09 -51.74 9.30
N PRO A 756 -13.36 -50.69 8.51
CA PRO A 756 -14.62 -50.54 7.80
C PRO A 756 -14.63 -51.28 6.45
N ALA A 757 -15.82 -51.65 5.95
CA ALA A 757 -15.94 -52.40 4.70
C ALA A 757 -15.73 -51.52 3.45
N ILE A 758 -15.23 -52.10 2.36
CA ILE A 758 -15.07 -51.45 1.05
C ILE A 758 -16.38 -50.80 0.59
N GLY A 759 -16.30 -49.58 0.05
CA GLY A 759 -17.43 -48.77 -0.40
C GLY A 759 -17.72 -47.57 0.51
N MET A 760 -18.82 -46.87 0.26
CA MET A 760 -19.22 -45.72 1.08
C MET A 760 -19.59 -46.17 2.50
N GLN A 761 -18.96 -45.58 3.50
CA GLN A 761 -19.22 -45.82 4.91
C GLN A 761 -19.53 -44.50 5.61
N THR A 762 -20.30 -44.62 6.69
CA THR A 762 -20.66 -43.48 7.54
C THR A 762 -20.30 -43.80 8.97
N ILE A 763 -19.35 -43.06 9.54
CA ILE A 763 -18.90 -43.20 10.92
C ILE A 763 -19.56 -42.10 11.75
N GLY A 764 -20.32 -42.46 12.77
CA GLY A 764 -20.87 -41.50 13.72
C GLY A 764 -19.87 -41.20 14.82
N ILE A 765 -19.65 -39.93 15.13
CA ILE A 765 -18.84 -39.45 16.24
C ILE A 765 -19.74 -38.69 17.20
N ASP A 766 -19.75 -39.13 18.47
CA ASP A 766 -20.47 -38.50 19.56
C ASP A 766 -19.63 -37.35 20.13
N GLY A 767 -20.10 -36.13 19.87
CA GLY A 767 -19.44 -34.89 20.28
C GLY A 767 -20.28 -34.04 21.23
N GLN A 768 -21.35 -34.59 21.82
CA GLN A 768 -22.31 -33.80 22.61
C GLN A 768 -21.70 -33.11 23.84
N GLN A 769 -20.56 -33.60 24.34
CA GLN A 769 -19.85 -33.02 25.48
C GLN A 769 -18.68 -32.13 25.09
N TRP A 770 -18.43 -31.93 23.79
CA TRP A 770 -17.33 -31.11 23.31
C TRP A 770 -17.72 -29.62 23.32
N PRO A 771 -16.84 -28.71 23.80
CA PRO A 771 -17.08 -27.26 23.70
C PRO A 771 -17.34 -26.81 22.25
N ALA A 772 -18.06 -25.70 22.07
CA ALA A 772 -18.22 -25.14 20.73
C ALA A 772 -16.87 -24.65 20.18
N GLY A 773 -16.49 -25.09 18.98
CA GLY A 773 -15.20 -24.68 18.38
C GLY A 773 -14.83 -25.47 17.13
N THR A 774 -13.63 -25.23 16.59
CA THR A 774 -13.10 -25.97 15.44
C THR A 774 -12.53 -27.31 15.90
N TYR A 775 -12.90 -28.39 15.19
CA TYR A 775 -12.33 -29.72 15.39
C TYR A 775 -11.78 -30.27 14.07
N PHE A 776 -10.62 -30.91 14.16
CA PHE A 776 -9.90 -31.52 13.04
C PHE A 776 -9.92 -33.02 13.18
N VAL A 777 -10.40 -33.72 12.16
CA VAL A 777 -10.43 -35.19 12.09
C VAL A 777 -9.30 -35.66 11.19
N PHE A 778 -8.40 -36.45 11.73
CA PHE A 778 -7.30 -37.09 11.03
C PHE A 778 -7.63 -38.56 10.83
N MET A 779 -7.33 -39.08 9.66
CA MET A 779 -7.43 -40.50 9.37
C MET A 779 -6.07 -41.00 8.87
N GLU A 780 -5.42 -41.87 9.65
CA GLU A 780 -4.14 -42.47 9.32
C GLU A 780 -4.35 -43.90 8.81
N SER A 781 -3.71 -44.23 7.69
CA SER A 781 -3.59 -45.61 7.22
C SER A 781 -2.38 -45.77 6.30
N ALA A 782 -2.00 -47.01 6.00
CA ALA A 782 -0.84 -47.33 5.18
C ALA A 782 -1.07 -47.08 3.67
N HIS A 783 -2.30 -47.16 3.17
CA HIS A 783 -2.61 -47.03 1.72
C HIS A 783 -3.86 -46.19 1.42
N PHE A 784 -4.45 -45.59 2.45
CA PHE A 784 -5.71 -44.90 2.32
C PHE A 784 -5.58 -43.59 1.56
N ARG A 785 -6.39 -43.44 0.50
CA ARG A 785 -6.62 -42.18 -0.19
C ARG A 785 -8.09 -41.81 0.00
N ALA A 786 -8.37 -40.79 0.81
CA ALA A 786 -9.72 -40.24 0.94
C ALA A 786 -10.17 -39.64 -0.40
N ARG A 787 -11.14 -40.27 -1.07
CA ARG A 787 -11.68 -39.76 -2.35
C ARG A 787 -12.81 -38.75 -2.18
N GLU A 788 -13.63 -38.93 -1.16
CA GLU A 788 -14.70 -38.00 -0.78
C GLU A 788 -14.85 -38.12 0.74
N VAL A 789 -14.72 -37.01 1.47
CA VAL A 789 -15.03 -36.95 2.91
C VAL A 789 -16.00 -35.82 3.13
N ALA A 790 -17.19 -36.13 3.63
CA ALA A 790 -18.15 -35.13 4.05
C ALA A 790 -18.37 -35.25 5.56
N ILE A 791 -18.22 -34.15 6.27
CA ILE A 791 -18.66 -34.03 7.66
C ILE A 791 -20.01 -33.34 7.67
N LYS A 792 -21.03 -34.06 8.15
CA LYS A 792 -22.39 -33.54 8.29
C LYS A 792 -22.81 -33.61 9.76
N GLN A 793 -23.30 -32.48 10.28
CA GLN A 793 -23.98 -32.43 11.58
C GLN A 793 -25.27 -33.27 11.49
N ARG A 794 -25.60 -33.98 12.56
CA ARG A 794 -26.75 -34.88 12.63
C ARG A 794 -28.09 -34.16 12.76
#